data_AF-C4R6L6-F1
#
_entry.id   AF-C4R6L6-F1
#
_cell.length_a   1.000
_cell.length_b   1.000
_cell.length_c   1.000
_cell.angle_alpha   90.00
_cell.angle_beta   90.00
_cell.angle_gamma   90.00
#
_symmetry.space_group_name_H-M   'P 1'
#
loop_
_entity.id
_entity.type
_entity.pdbx_description
1 polymer ?
#
loop_
_entity_poly.entity_id
_entity_poly.type
_entity_poly.pdbx_seq_one_letter_code
_entity_poly.pdbx_strand_id
1 'polypeptide(L)'
;MSFAKSVLEATPNEGEWNKNKFSPSSRRVNAQKIHRIEGNTENVENLLVQDTTKIAVLHGSDTAVTLDFGFNTCGLVQIEFDNDNDNDKHIELSFSESKQFIDKTTSDRSMDFLMEDLTLKVLCKGTYQMPWVSQRGAFRYLTLWTHEESRSISIKSISTYMTCMPSLGEDLSRYSGYFHSSDQFANSLWYAGAYTIQLATIPVDSGRRHSVIMPRTGWFNDALAGLKDASEILTDGARRDRSVWSGDRSVSLLTEAVCFDGVGGQAATDWLLTHQKESGEFPYACKPIDMYGSDTYHLWSLVNVYDSFKLTGDDTTALHHWQSYKKGLEYSRNKVSELGLIKVTNVLDWGRDVLQNHAASCNMIYYHTLNGAVELATRFGDEKAASEYASQAKELKLRINEVLWDEQHGMFKDNELSSVLSQDANCFAVWFDVTSEERKESISENLAKRWTKFGAPAVESPGMISPFISSCELFCHSLAGHPERALELFRTMWGYIWNSPYAVQSSLIEGYFQDGSCKYPFTLYDPAYISHAHPWATGPTVLLTNHIVGLSFEHDHSQWNLFPAGIFSENAIEWAQTGFTSKTKGFISAGYKFERHLKSLELAVKSPKETKGKIGIPYDSDYAISTVTLNGEVLGTEKLEIQEKYYVVSVKESVTVIVSYC
;
A
#
# COMPACT_ATOMS: atom_id res chain seq x y z
N MET A 1 -14.94 -4.02 -28.73
CA MET A 1 -14.30 -5.32 -28.44
C MET A 1 -15.21 -6.07 -27.47
N SER A 2 -15.38 -7.39 -27.55
CA SER A 2 -16.12 -8.12 -26.51
C SER A 2 -15.34 -8.15 -25.20
N PHE A 3 -16.00 -8.40 -24.07
CA PHE A 3 -15.35 -8.44 -22.76
C PHE A 3 -14.31 -9.55 -22.68
N ALA A 4 -14.65 -10.80 -23.04
CA ALA A 4 -13.66 -11.87 -23.08
C ALA A 4 -12.44 -11.53 -23.96
N LYS A 5 -12.66 -10.87 -25.11
CA LYS A 5 -11.57 -10.45 -25.98
C LYS A 5 -10.67 -9.40 -25.31
N SER A 6 -11.23 -8.44 -24.56
CA SER A 6 -10.42 -7.45 -23.83
C SER A 6 -9.54 -8.10 -22.77
N VAL A 7 -10.01 -9.14 -22.09
CA VAL A 7 -9.24 -9.88 -21.09
C VAL A 7 -8.13 -10.74 -21.74
N LEU A 8 -8.47 -11.48 -22.80
CA LEU A 8 -7.57 -12.41 -23.48
C LEU A 8 -6.43 -11.71 -24.23
N GLU A 9 -6.70 -10.53 -24.79
CA GLU A 9 -5.72 -9.71 -25.50
C GLU A 9 -4.96 -8.74 -24.59
N ALA A 10 -5.36 -8.57 -23.33
CA ALA A 10 -4.75 -7.62 -22.41
C ALA A 10 -3.24 -7.82 -22.27
N THR A 11 -2.52 -6.72 -22.11
CA THR A 11 -1.13 -6.66 -21.64
C THR A 11 -1.07 -5.66 -20.47
N PRO A 12 0.01 -5.57 -19.69
CA PRO A 12 0.08 -4.55 -18.63
C PRO A 12 0.00 -3.11 -19.15
N ASN A 13 0.54 -2.85 -20.35
CA ASN A 13 0.82 -1.49 -20.84
C ASN A 13 0.14 -1.13 -22.17
N GLU A 14 -0.73 -1.98 -22.71
CA GLU A 14 -1.49 -1.71 -23.93
C GLU A 14 -2.99 -1.90 -23.65
N GLY A 15 -3.66 -0.83 -23.23
CA GLY A 15 -5.11 -0.83 -23.04
C GLY A 15 -5.65 0.48 -22.48
N GLU A 16 -6.98 0.55 -22.37
CA GLU A 16 -7.67 1.76 -21.92
C GLU A 16 -7.29 2.21 -20.52
N TRP A 17 -6.89 1.28 -19.67
CA TRP A 17 -6.50 1.55 -18.28
C TRP A 17 -5.26 2.43 -18.14
N ASN A 18 -4.45 2.57 -19.20
CA ASN A 18 -3.30 3.50 -19.21
C ASN A 18 -3.73 4.95 -18.91
N LYS A 19 -4.96 5.35 -19.26
CA LYS A 19 -5.48 6.70 -18.99
C LYS A 19 -5.64 7.01 -17.49
N ASN A 20 -5.60 5.98 -16.64
CA ASN A 20 -5.77 6.11 -15.19
C ASN A 20 -4.42 6.20 -14.45
N LYS A 21 -3.28 6.00 -15.13
CA LYS A 21 -1.95 6.05 -14.50
C LYS A 21 -1.61 7.50 -14.12
N PHE A 22 -1.29 7.71 -12.85
CA PHE A 22 -0.68 8.98 -12.38
C PHE A 22 0.81 9.05 -12.71
N SER A 23 1.46 7.89 -12.87
CA SER A 23 2.87 7.84 -13.20
C SER A 23 3.17 8.47 -14.55
N PRO A 24 4.16 9.38 -14.64
CA PRO A 24 4.56 9.97 -15.90
C PRO A 24 5.29 8.94 -16.77
N SER A 25 5.32 9.19 -18.08
CA SER A 25 6.11 8.40 -19.04
C SER A 25 7.58 8.85 -19.14
N SER A 26 8.00 9.76 -18.27
CA SER A 26 9.37 10.28 -18.18
C SER A 26 9.70 10.59 -16.72
N ARG A 27 10.96 10.38 -16.32
CA ARG A 27 11.45 10.80 -15.00
C ARG A 27 11.48 12.30 -14.81
N ARG A 28 11.55 13.09 -15.88
CA ARG A 28 11.59 14.55 -15.79
C ARG A 28 10.19 15.12 -15.92
N VAL A 29 9.66 15.66 -14.83
CA VAL A 29 8.32 16.23 -14.75
C VAL A 29 8.35 17.73 -14.46
N ASN A 30 7.30 18.42 -14.88
CA ASN A 30 7.17 19.87 -14.73
C ASN A 30 5.84 20.18 -14.04
N ALA A 31 5.76 21.38 -13.46
CA ALA A 31 4.51 21.87 -12.92
C ALA A 31 3.46 22.00 -14.02
N GLN A 32 2.21 21.69 -13.68
CA GLN A 32 1.08 21.77 -14.61
C GLN A 32 0.32 23.08 -14.48
N LYS A 33 0.39 23.74 -13.32
CA LYS A 33 -0.35 24.97 -13.02
C LYS A 33 0.42 25.87 -12.07
N ILE A 34 0.16 27.17 -12.15
CA ILE A 34 0.45 28.11 -11.06
C ILE A 34 -0.67 28.01 -10.04
N HIS A 35 -0.33 27.60 -8.81
CA HIS A 35 -1.29 27.49 -7.71
C HIS A 35 -1.60 28.84 -7.07
N ARG A 36 -0.55 29.61 -6.79
CA ARG A 36 -0.63 30.88 -6.09
C ARG A 36 0.52 31.80 -6.48
N ILE A 37 0.22 33.09 -6.56
CA ILE A 37 1.20 34.17 -6.73
C ILE A 37 1.02 35.13 -5.56
N GLU A 38 2.13 35.53 -4.95
CA GLU A 38 2.22 36.59 -3.95
C GLU A 38 3.30 37.58 -4.38
N GLY A 39 3.06 38.88 -4.23
CA GLY A 39 4.02 39.92 -4.64
C GLY A 39 3.98 40.24 -6.14
N ASN A 40 5.09 40.74 -6.68
CA ASN A 40 5.17 41.26 -8.04
C ASN A 40 5.91 40.28 -8.97
N THR A 41 5.25 39.82 -10.02
CA THR A 41 5.79 38.83 -10.95
C THR A 41 5.45 39.14 -12.41
N GLU A 42 6.30 38.71 -13.33
CA GLU A 42 6.06 38.81 -14.77
C GLU A 42 6.13 37.43 -15.43
N ASN A 43 5.14 37.13 -16.28
CA ASN A 43 5.10 35.95 -17.15
C ASN A 43 5.37 34.59 -16.46
N VAL A 44 4.93 34.40 -15.21
CA VAL A 44 5.19 33.17 -14.44
C VAL A 44 4.63 31.89 -15.04
N GLU A 45 3.62 32.00 -15.91
CA GLU A 45 3.13 30.87 -16.72
C GLU A 45 4.22 30.25 -17.62
N ASN A 46 5.30 30.99 -17.90
CA ASN A 46 6.47 30.46 -18.61
C ASN A 46 7.17 29.35 -17.82
N LEU A 47 6.99 29.25 -16.50
CA LEU A 47 7.50 28.15 -15.68
C LEU A 47 6.81 26.81 -15.96
N LEU A 48 5.64 26.82 -16.60
CA LEU A 48 4.89 25.59 -16.93
C LEU A 48 5.31 24.98 -18.28
N VAL A 49 6.09 25.71 -19.08
CA VAL A 49 6.52 25.27 -20.41
C VAL A 49 8.02 25.00 -20.43
N GLN A 50 8.43 23.99 -21.18
CA GLN A 50 9.85 23.64 -21.37
C GLN A 50 10.45 24.42 -22.56
N ASP A 51 10.33 25.74 -22.52
CA ASP A 51 10.85 26.64 -23.55
C ASP A 51 11.78 27.67 -22.91
N THR A 52 13.08 27.41 -22.98
CA THR A 52 14.12 28.22 -22.32
C THR A 52 14.32 29.60 -22.95
N THR A 53 13.62 29.89 -24.07
CA THR A 53 13.56 31.25 -24.65
C THR A 53 12.56 32.15 -23.92
N LYS A 54 11.66 31.55 -23.13
CA LYS A 54 10.68 32.26 -22.31
C LYS A 54 11.21 32.42 -20.89
N ILE A 55 10.94 33.59 -20.30
CA ILE A 55 11.46 33.95 -18.98
C ILE A 55 10.28 34.30 -18.08
N ALA A 56 10.28 33.75 -16.87
CA ALA A 56 9.47 34.20 -15.75
C ALA A 56 10.33 35.07 -14.84
N VAL A 57 9.77 36.15 -14.30
CA VAL A 57 10.50 37.06 -13.41
C VAL A 57 9.75 37.22 -12.09
N LEU A 58 10.47 37.08 -10.98
CA LEU A 58 10.00 37.41 -9.63
C LEU A 58 10.70 38.70 -9.20
N HIS A 59 9.95 39.73 -8.81
CA HIS A 59 10.49 41.05 -8.47
C HIS A 59 10.43 41.34 -6.98
N GLY A 60 11.47 42.01 -6.48
CA GLY A 60 11.52 42.55 -5.14
C GLY A 60 11.57 41.50 -4.04
N SER A 61 11.37 41.99 -2.82
CA SER A 61 11.34 41.18 -1.61
C SER A 61 9.94 40.63 -1.35
N ASP A 62 9.88 39.45 -0.74
CA ASP A 62 8.63 38.80 -0.34
C ASP A 62 7.68 38.45 -1.50
N THR A 63 8.24 38.15 -2.67
CA THR A 63 7.50 37.63 -3.82
C THR A 63 7.58 36.11 -3.82
N ALA A 64 6.44 35.43 -3.99
CA ALA A 64 6.36 33.98 -4.03
C ALA A 64 5.51 33.47 -5.19
N VAL A 65 5.93 32.35 -5.79
CA VAL A 65 5.15 31.61 -6.79
C VAL A 65 5.09 30.15 -6.36
N THR A 66 3.88 29.65 -6.10
CA THR A 66 3.66 28.22 -5.82
C THR A 66 3.23 27.51 -7.09
N LEU A 67 4.01 26.49 -7.45
CA LEU A 67 3.78 25.59 -8.57
C LEU A 67 2.99 24.37 -8.10
N ASP A 68 2.02 23.91 -8.89
CA ASP A 68 1.27 22.67 -8.68
C ASP A 68 1.60 21.67 -9.80
N PHE A 69 2.18 20.53 -9.44
CA PHE A 69 2.50 19.44 -10.36
C PHE A 69 1.27 18.64 -10.80
N GLY A 70 0.12 18.83 -10.14
CA GLY A 70 -1.13 18.09 -10.37
C GLY A 70 -1.17 16.72 -9.70
N PHE A 71 0.00 16.18 -9.34
CA PHE A 71 0.20 14.92 -8.64
C PHE A 71 1.40 15.04 -7.70
N ASN A 72 1.49 14.19 -6.68
CA ASN A 72 2.68 14.05 -5.85
C ASN A 72 3.85 13.54 -6.71
N THR A 73 4.92 14.32 -6.86
CA THR A 73 6.20 13.92 -7.45
C THR A 73 7.25 13.74 -6.34
N CYS A 74 8.50 13.45 -6.69
CA CYS A 74 9.63 13.38 -5.75
C CYS A 74 10.96 13.62 -6.48
N GLY A 75 12.05 13.80 -5.73
CA GLY A 75 13.42 13.73 -6.24
C GLY A 75 14.13 15.06 -6.33
N LEU A 76 14.81 15.30 -7.47
CA LEU A 76 15.78 16.38 -7.62
C LEU A 76 15.22 17.51 -8.48
N VAL A 77 15.03 18.69 -7.89
CA VAL A 77 14.66 19.90 -8.63
C VAL A 77 15.86 20.42 -9.42
N GLN A 78 15.61 20.81 -10.67
CA GLN A 78 16.55 21.52 -11.53
C GLN A 78 15.93 22.85 -11.96
N ILE A 79 16.67 23.94 -11.82
CA ILE A 79 16.24 25.29 -12.22
C ILE A 79 17.27 25.86 -13.18
N GLU A 80 16.82 26.36 -14.32
CA GLU A 80 17.65 27.15 -15.23
C GLU A 80 17.35 28.63 -15.04
N PHE A 81 18.36 29.37 -14.63
CA PHE A 81 18.30 30.81 -14.45
C PHE A 81 18.78 31.54 -15.69
N ASP A 82 18.29 32.77 -15.89
CA ASP A 82 18.83 33.61 -16.95
C ASP A 82 20.26 34.09 -16.63
N ASN A 83 21.05 34.36 -17.68
CA ASN A 83 22.45 34.78 -17.54
C ASN A 83 22.58 36.15 -16.86
N ASP A 84 21.52 36.96 -16.91
CA ASP A 84 21.46 38.31 -16.35
C ASP A 84 21.15 38.31 -14.84
N ASN A 85 20.99 37.15 -14.21
CA ASN A 85 20.92 37.08 -12.75
C ASN A 85 22.31 37.37 -12.13
N ASP A 86 22.37 38.34 -11.21
CA ASP A 86 23.61 38.69 -10.48
C ASP A 86 24.17 37.50 -9.68
N ASN A 87 25.49 37.50 -9.45
CA ASN A 87 26.23 36.37 -8.86
C ASN A 87 25.94 36.10 -7.37
N ASP A 88 25.12 36.90 -6.70
CA ASP A 88 24.79 36.84 -5.27
C ASP A 88 23.30 36.67 -4.98
N LYS A 89 22.45 36.57 -6.02
CA LYS A 89 21.00 36.38 -5.86
C LYS A 89 20.67 34.98 -5.36
N HIS A 90 19.75 34.91 -4.40
CA HIS A 90 19.23 33.64 -3.89
C HIS A 90 17.70 33.58 -3.98
N ILE A 91 17.21 32.38 -4.19
CA ILE A 91 15.80 32.02 -4.11
C ILE A 91 15.64 30.88 -3.11
N GLU A 92 14.57 30.89 -2.34
CA GLU A 92 14.23 29.85 -1.38
C GLU A 92 13.21 28.90 -2.00
N LEU A 93 13.40 27.61 -1.77
CA LEU A 93 12.47 26.56 -2.19
C LEU A 93 11.80 25.93 -0.97
N SER A 94 10.48 25.86 -0.97
CA SER A 94 9.72 25.07 0.01
C SER A 94 8.78 24.08 -0.68
N PHE A 95 8.52 22.98 0.00
CA PHE A 95 7.83 21.81 -0.56
C PHE A 95 6.63 21.43 0.30
N SER A 96 5.54 20.99 -0.34
CA SER A 96 4.45 20.32 0.38
C SER A 96 3.72 19.27 -0.46
N GLU A 97 3.29 18.18 0.17
CA GLU A 97 2.39 17.20 -0.46
C GLU A 97 0.97 17.77 -0.57
N SER A 98 0.47 18.40 0.50
CA SER A 98 -0.89 18.92 0.58
C SER A 98 -0.94 20.43 0.46
N LYS A 99 -1.97 20.93 -0.22
CA LYS A 99 -2.25 22.37 -0.30
C LYS A 99 -2.49 23.03 1.06
N GLN A 100 -2.86 22.24 2.07
CA GLN A 100 -3.05 22.73 3.43
C GLN A 100 -1.75 23.19 4.08
N PHE A 101 -0.60 22.65 3.65
CA PHE A 101 0.71 22.90 4.25
C PHE A 101 1.64 23.68 3.31
N ILE A 102 1.08 24.36 2.31
CA ILE A 102 1.85 25.30 1.48
C ILE A 102 2.25 26.49 2.36
N ASP A 103 3.55 26.67 2.54
CA ASP A 103 4.14 27.81 3.20
C ASP A 103 5.39 28.26 2.43
N LYS A 104 5.65 29.57 2.34
CA LYS A 104 6.81 30.11 1.60
C LYS A 104 8.10 30.13 2.43
N THR A 105 8.00 29.95 3.74
CA THR A 105 9.08 30.04 4.73
C THR A 105 9.47 28.68 5.34
N THR A 106 8.66 27.64 5.13
CA THR A 106 9.01 26.27 5.52
C THR A 106 8.37 25.23 4.60
N SER A 107 9.01 24.06 4.50
CA SER A 107 8.41 22.87 3.91
C SER A 107 7.57 22.10 4.93
N ASP A 108 6.69 21.22 4.46
CA ASP A 108 6.01 20.24 5.31
C ASP A 108 7.01 19.27 5.96
N ARG A 109 6.66 18.69 7.10
CA ARG A 109 7.62 18.02 7.99
C ARG A 109 8.04 16.67 7.40
N SER A 110 9.34 16.44 7.18
CA SER A 110 9.83 15.13 6.72
C SER A 110 10.73 14.40 7.73
N MET A 111 11.34 15.11 8.68
CA MET A 111 12.32 14.51 9.59
C MET A 111 11.74 13.93 10.88
N ASP A 112 10.90 14.73 11.53
CA ASP A 112 10.23 14.47 12.80
C ASP A 112 9.14 15.54 12.94
N PHE A 113 8.03 15.26 13.60
CA PHE A 113 6.97 16.25 13.83
C PHE A 113 7.41 17.40 14.74
N LEU A 114 8.55 17.27 15.45
CA LEU A 114 9.16 18.32 16.27
C LEU A 114 10.26 19.12 15.56
N MET A 115 10.62 18.78 14.31
CA MET A 115 11.75 19.39 13.58
C MET A 115 11.28 20.16 12.34
N GLU A 116 11.75 21.40 12.17
CA GLU A 116 11.37 22.24 11.01
C GLU A 116 12.23 21.90 9.81
N ASP A 117 11.61 21.58 8.68
CA ASP A 117 12.32 21.34 7.43
C ASP A 117 12.85 22.66 6.81
N LEU A 118 12.23 23.81 7.10
CA LEU A 118 12.59 25.12 6.54
C LEU A 118 12.59 25.13 5.00
N THR A 119 13.26 26.11 4.40
CA THR A 119 13.47 26.25 2.96
C THR A 119 14.86 25.79 2.53
N LEU A 120 15.00 25.47 1.24
CA LEU A 120 16.29 25.24 0.60
C LEU A 120 16.73 26.50 -0.17
N LYS A 121 17.81 27.12 0.31
CA LYS A 121 18.42 28.30 -0.31
C LYS A 121 19.21 27.94 -1.56
N VAL A 122 18.89 28.57 -2.69
CA VAL A 122 19.44 28.29 -4.02
C VAL A 122 20.09 29.53 -4.62
N LEU A 123 21.35 29.40 -5.04
CA LEU A 123 22.04 30.44 -5.80
C LEU A 123 21.47 30.52 -7.23
N CYS A 124 21.04 31.70 -7.65
CA CYS A 124 20.32 31.93 -8.91
C CYS A 124 21.26 32.08 -10.11
N LYS A 125 22.19 31.15 -10.31
CA LYS A 125 23.24 31.23 -11.34
C LYS A 125 23.27 30.00 -12.24
N GLY A 126 23.16 30.22 -13.55
CA GLY A 126 23.23 29.16 -14.56
C GLY A 126 22.17 28.08 -14.31
N THR A 127 22.57 26.82 -14.36
CA THR A 127 21.69 25.69 -14.01
C THR A 127 21.98 25.24 -12.59
N TYR A 128 20.99 25.39 -11.71
CA TYR A 128 20.98 24.73 -10.41
C TYR A 128 20.48 23.31 -10.55
N GLN A 129 21.25 22.36 -10.00
CA GLN A 129 20.83 20.98 -9.81
C GLN A 129 20.81 20.69 -8.31
N MET A 130 19.66 20.26 -7.80
CA MET A 130 19.53 19.88 -6.40
C MET A 130 20.53 18.77 -6.05
N PRO A 131 21.36 18.95 -5.00
CA PRO A 131 22.27 17.91 -4.53
C PRO A 131 21.51 16.68 -4.03
N TRP A 132 22.08 15.48 -4.20
CA TRP A 132 21.47 14.22 -3.77
C TRP A 132 21.02 14.21 -2.31
N VAL A 133 21.87 14.74 -1.42
CA VAL A 133 21.59 14.85 0.01
C VAL A 133 20.34 15.68 0.33
N SER A 134 20.03 16.68 -0.50
CA SER A 134 18.88 17.56 -0.34
C SER A 134 17.67 17.11 -1.17
N GLN A 135 17.73 15.93 -1.81
CA GLN A 135 16.59 15.42 -2.59
C GLN A 135 15.31 15.48 -1.76
N ARG A 136 14.22 15.92 -2.38
CA ARG A 136 12.94 15.93 -1.69
C ARG A 136 12.27 14.57 -1.87
N GLY A 137 11.66 14.08 -0.79
CA GLY A 137 10.69 12.99 -0.88
C GLY A 137 9.43 13.42 -1.63
N ALA A 138 8.28 12.81 -1.36
CA ALA A 138 7.04 13.22 -2.00
C ALA A 138 6.71 14.71 -1.76
N PHE A 139 6.30 15.40 -2.82
CA PHE A 139 5.71 16.74 -2.79
C PHE A 139 4.85 16.95 -4.05
N ARG A 140 3.78 17.74 -3.96
CA ARG A 140 2.98 18.17 -5.11
C ARG A 140 3.16 19.66 -5.40
N TYR A 141 3.42 20.44 -4.37
CA TYR A 141 3.58 21.88 -4.44
C TYR A 141 5.02 22.28 -4.18
N LEU A 142 5.54 23.16 -5.03
CA LEU A 142 6.86 23.77 -4.89
C LEU A 142 6.70 25.29 -4.90
N THR A 143 7.04 25.94 -3.80
CA THR A 143 7.02 27.40 -3.71
C THR A 143 8.42 27.95 -3.93
N LEU A 144 8.52 28.91 -4.85
CA LEU A 144 9.69 29.74 -5.11
C LEU A 144 9.50 31.06 -4.38
N TRP A 145 10.42 31.44 -3.50
CA TRP A 145 10.27 32.67 -2.70
C TRP A 145 11.55 33.53 -2.70
N THR A 146 11.38 34.85 -2.80
CA THR A 146 12.47 35.83 -2.82
C THR A 146 12.59 36.61 -1.51
N HIS A 147 13.82 36.74 -1.01
CA HIS A 147 14.17 37.60 0.12
C HIS A 147 14.70 38.98 -0.32
N GLU A 148 14.86 39.90 0.64
CA GLU A 148 15.14 41.34 0.48
C GLU A 148 16.29 41.73 -0.47
N GLU A 149 17.27 40.85 -0.69
CA GLU A 149 18.46 41.13 -1.50
C GLU A 149 18.25 40.90 -3.02
N SER A 150 17.19 40.17 -3.40
CA SER A 150 16.96 39.70 -4.77
C SER A 150 16.10 40.67 -5.57
N ARG A 151 16.68 41.77 -6.10
CA ARG A 151 15.96 42.81 -6.88
C ARG A 151 14.97 42.26 -7.91
N SER A 152 15.44 41.34 -8.75
CA SER A 152 14.65 40.57 -9.73
C SER A 152 15.35 39.25 -10.00
N ILE A 153 14.62 38.14 -10.02
CA ILE A 153 15.13 36.81 -10.37
C ILE A 153 14.43 36.34 -11.65
N SER A 154 15.22 36.12 -12.70
CA SER A 154 14.75 35.61 -14.00
C SER A 154 14.99 34.10 -14.08
N ILE A 155 13.93 33.35 -14.39
CA ILE A 155 13.92 31.88 -14.45
C ILE A 155 13.46 31.46 -15.84
N LYS A 156 14.25 30.61 -16.50
CA LYS A 156 13.97 30.05 -17.83
C LYS A 156 13.14 28.77 -17.76
N SER A 157 13.50 27.88 -16.84
CA SER A 157 12.82 26.60 -16.70
C SER A 157 12.97 26.03 -15.31
N ILE A 158 12.00 25.21 -14.92
CA ILE A 158 12.04 24.40 -13.71
C ILE A 158 11.50 23.00 -14.03
N SER A 159 12.18 21.98 -13.53
CA SER A 159 11.78 20.59 -13.68
C SER A 159 12.20 19.78 -12.46
N THR A 160 11.61 18.61 -12.26
CA THR A 160 11.99 17.66 -11.22
C THR A 160 12.35 16.33 -11.87
N TYR A 161 13.52 15.80 -11.54
CA TYR A 161 13.92 14.43 -11.88
C TYR A 161 13.48 13.47 -10.78
N MET A 162 12.54 12.58 -11.11
CA MET A 162 11.98 11.59 -10.21
C MET A 162 12.97 10.45 -9.97
N THR A 163 13.36 10.28 -8.71
CA THR A 163 14.32 9.26 -8.26
C THR A 163 13.66 7.94 -7.88
N CYS A 164 12.34 7.92 -7.67
CA CYS A 164 11.60 6.74 -7.26
C CYS A 164 11.63 5.62 -8.31
N MET A 165 11.46 4.39 -7.84
CA MET A 165 11.43 3.14 -8.59
C MET A 165 12.47 3.06 -9.73
N PRO A 166 13.78 3.11 -9.42
CA PRO A 166 14.88 2.89 -10.37
C PRO A 166 14.67 1.74 -11.38
N SER A 167 14.04 0.65 -10.98
CA SER A 167 13.84 -0.56 -11.80
C SER A 167 13.06 -0.31 -13.09
N LEU A 168 12.21 0.73 -13.16
CA LEU A 168 11.43 1.05 -14.37
C LEU A 168 12.22 1.82 -15.45
N GLY A 169 13.46 2.24 -15.17
CA GLY A 169 14.22 3.06 -16.11
C GLY A 169 13.56 4.42 -16.37
N GLU A 170 13.66 4.98 -17.57
CA GLU A 170 13.17 6.34 -17.85
C GLU A 170 11.64 6.49 -17.92
N ASP A 171 10.94 5.44 -18.33
CA ASP A 171 9.47 5.43 -18.44
C ASP A 171 8.85 4.81 -17.20
N LEU A 172 8.45 5.68 -16.26
CA LEU A 172 7.85 5.26 -14.99
C LEU A 172 6.44 4.67 -15.18
N SER A 173 5.80 4.84 -16.34
CA SER A 173 4.44 4.35 -16.58
C SER A 173 4.36 2.84 -16.88
N ARG A 174 5.49 2.15 -16.95
CA ARG A 174 5.64 0.74 -17.33
C ARG A 174 5.30 -0.25 -16.22
N TYR A 175 4.06 -0.23 -15.77
CA TYR A 175 3.57 -1.12 -14.71
C TYR A 175 3.58 -2.57 -15.20
N SER A 176 3.76 -3.53 -14.30
CA SER A 176 3.72 -4.98 -14.61
C SER A 176 2.33 -5.59 -14.38
N GLY A 177 1.40 -4.81 -13.82
CA GLY A 177 -0.02 -5.13 -13.70
C GLY A 177 -0.96 -3.97 -14.03
N TYR A 178 -2.26 -4.26 -14.04
CA TYR A 178 -3.31 -3.31 -14.40
C TYR A 178 -4.65 -3.67 -13.74
N PHE A 179 -5.55 -2.68 -13.72
CA PHE A 179 -6.96 -2.85 -13.36
C PHE A 179 -7.86 -1.98 -14.23
N HIS A 180 -9.03 -2.50 -14.59
CA HIS A 180 -10.04 -1.75 -15.30
C HIS A 180 -11.43 -2.24 -14.97
N SER A 181 -12.36 -1.32 -14.74
CA SER A 181 -13.73 -1.63 -14.37
C SER A 181 -14.75 -0.60 -14.86
N SER A 182 -16.02 -0.97 -14.71
CA SER A 182 -17.18 -0.08 -14.85
C SER A 182 -17.21 1.09 -13.85
N ASP A 183 -16.53 0.97 -12.71
CA ASP A 183 -16.49 1.99 -11.66
C ASP A 183 -15.24 2.88 -11.84
N GLN A 184 -15.46 4.14 -12.24
CA GLN A 184 -14.35 5.08 -12.46
C GLN A 184 -13.60 5.43 -11.18
N PHE A 185 -14.28 5.42 -10.03
CA PHE A 185 -13.62 5.67 -8.75
C PHE A 185 -12.73 4.50 -8.36
N ALA A 186 -13.19 3.26 -8.56
CA ALA A 186 -12.36 2.06 -8.40
C ALA A 186 -11.13 2.09 -9.33
N ASN A 187 -11.32 2.52 -10.58
CA ASN A 187 -10.21 2.73 -11.52
C ASN A 187 -9.19 3.72 -10.95
N SER A 188 -9.61 4.93 -10.56
CA SER A 188 -8.70 5.94 -10.01
C SER A 188 -7.97 5.45 -8.76
N LEU A 189 -8.66 4.78 -7.84
CA LEU A 189 -8.07 4.36 -6.57
C LEU A 189 -7.08 3.22 -6.70
N TRP A 190 -7.31 2.27 -7.62
CA TRP A 190 -6.33 1.22 -7.90
C TRP A 190 -4.98 1.83 -8.32
N TYR A 191 -5.03 2.83 -9.23
CA TYR A 191 -3.83 3.53 -9.71
C TYR A 191 -3.24 4.50 -8.68
N ALA A 192 -4.05 5.05 -7.78
CA ALA A 192 -3.52 5.85 -6.67
C ALA A 192 -2.74 4.98 -5.68
N GLY A 193 -3.21 3.75 -5.43
CA GLY A 193 -2.47 2.77 -4.63
C GLY A 193 -1.16 2.35 -5.29
N ALA A 194 -1.20 2.01 -6.59
CA ALA A 194 0.02 1.74 -7.37
C ALA A 194 1.00 2.93 -7.37
N TYR A 195 0.51 4.15 -7.57
CA TYR A 195 1.38 5.33 -7.56
C TYR A 195 1.96 5.63 -6.18
N THR A 196 1.23 5.32 -5.11
CA THR A 196 1.74 5.42 -3.73
C THR A 196 2.91 4.46 -3.51
N ILE A 197 2.80 3.21 -3.96
CA ILE A 197 3.91 2.24 -3.95
C ILE A 197 5.10 2.78 -4.73
N GLN A 198 4.87 3.25 -5.97
CA GLN A 198 5.93 3.76 -6.82
C GLN A 198 6.72 4.89 -6.15
N LEU A 199 6.03 5.88 -5.55
CA LEU A 199 6.66 7.00 -4.85
C LEU A 199 7.48 6.54 -3.63
N ALA A 200 7.02 5.52 -2.91
CA ALA A 200 7.65 5.00 -1.70
C ALA A 200 8.73 3.94 -1.97
N THR A 201 8.85 3.46 -3.22
CA THR A 201 10.00 2.68 -3.67
C THR A 201 11.14 3.63 -4.03
N ILE A 202 12.12 3.74 -3.16
CA ILE A 202 13.20 4.73 -3.26
C ILE A 202 14.54 4.07 -3.60
N PRO A 203 15.50 4.80 -4.17
CA PRO A 203 16.90 4.34 -4.25
C PRO A 203 17.44 3.99 -2.86
N VAL A 204 18.21 2.90 -2.74
CA VAL A 204 18.69 2.41 -1.43
C VAL A 204 19.57 3.41 -0.68
N ASP A 205 20.20 4.36 -1.38
CA ASP A 205 21.06 5.41 -0.84
C ASP A 205 20.31 6.74 -0.68
N SER A 206 18.98 6.70 -0.59
CA SER A 206 18.12 7.88 -0.43
C SER A 206 17.23 7.82 0.82
N GLY A 207 17.57 6.96 1.77
CA GLY A 207 16.92 6.92 3.07
C GLY A 207 17.08 8.25 3.81
N ARG A 208 16.15 8.52 4.71
CA ARG A 208 16.19 9.72 5.54
C ARG A 208 17.24 9.58 6.65
N ARG A 209 18.08 10.59 6.87
CA ARG A 209 19.01 10.58 8.01
C ARG A 209 18.25 10.63 9.36
N HIS A 210 18.86 10.07 10.40
CA HIS A 210 18.27 10.07 11.74
C HIS A 210 18.38 11.44 12.42
N SER A 211 17.33 11.89 13.12
CA SER A 211 17.27 13.20 13.80
C SER A 211 18.36 13.40 14.85
N VAL A 212 18.71 12.36 15.62
CA VAL A 212 19.79 12.38 16.64
C VAL A 212 21.16 12.80 16.10
N ILE A 213 21.48 12.53 14.84
CA ILE A 213 22.80 12.85 14.24
C ILE A 213 22.76 14.07 13.31
N MET A 214 21.57 14.66 13.16
CA MET A 214 21.30 15.77 12.26
C MET A 214 21.13 17.09 13.03
N PRO A 215 21.32 18.25 12.38
CA PRO A 215 20.83 19.51 12.91
C PRO A 215 19.33 19.41 13.23
N ARG A 216 18.84 20.16 14.23
CA ARG A 216 17.41 20.18 14.61
C ARG A 216 16.51 20.92 13.59
N THR A 217 16.96 21.05 12.35
CA THR A 217 16.28 21.72 11.24
C THR A 217 16.74 21.12 9.90
N GLY A 218 15.94 21.29 8.85
CA GLY A 218 16.23 20.78 7.51
C GLY A 218 15.92 19.30 7.36
N TRP A 219 16.19 18.78 6.16
CA TRP A 219 16.11 17.36 5.84
C TRP A 219 17.36 16.92 5.10
N PHE A 220 17.83 15.69 5.31
CA PHE A 220 18.80 15.02 4.43
C PHE A 220 18.33 13.61 4.10
N ASN A 221 18.33 13.27 2.82
CA ASN A 221 17.84 12.02 2.25
C ASN A 221 18.95 11.31 1.45
N ASP A 222 20.04 10.96 2.12
CA ASP A 222 21.18 10.21 1.57
C ASP A 222 21.70 9.12 2.52
N ALA A 223 20.87 8.68 3.47
CA ALA A 223 21.19 7.54 4.31
C ALA A 223 21.00 6.23 3.54
N LEU A 224 21.84 5.24 3.81
CA LEU A 224 21.63 3.89 3.30
C LEU A 224 20.43 3.26 4.03
N ALA A 225 19.40 2.90 3.26
CA ALA A 225 18.17 2.25 3.71
C ALA A 225 17.97 0.86 3.11
N GLY A 226 18.98 0.28 2.45
CA GLY A 226 18.90 -1.06 1.85
C GLY A 226 20.28 -1.69 1.65
N LEU A 227 20.30 -2.91 1.09
CA LEU A 227 21.55 -3.55 0.69
C LEU A 227 22.22 -2.77 -0.45
N LYS A 228 23.55 -2.73 -0.45
CA LYS A 228 24.33 -1.91 -1.41
C LYS A 228 24.25 -2.39 -2.86
N ASP A 229 23.93 -3.66 -3.06
CA ASP A 229 23.76 -4.31 -4.35
C ASP A 229 22.31 -4.24 -4.88
N ALA A 230 21.36 -3.83 -4.04
CA ALA A 230 20.01 -3.48 -4.47
C ALA A 230 19.99 -2.05 -5.04
N SER A 231 19.19 -1.82 -6.08
CA SER A 231 19.01 -0.49 -6.68
C SER A 231 17.91 0.32 -5.99
N GLU A 232 16.92 -0.35 -5.44
CA GLU A 232 15.73 0.26 -4.84
C GLU A 232 15.19 -0.53 -3.66
N ILE A 233 14.35 0.11 -2.86
CA ILE A 233 13.70 -0.49 -1.70
C ILE A 233 12.34 0.15 -1.42
N LEU A 234 11.33 -0.66 -1.13
CA LEU A 234 10.00 -0.20 -0.72
C LEU A 234 10.00 0.19 0.76
N THR A 235 9.54 1.41 1.06
CA THR A 235 9.52 2.01 2.41
C THR A 235 8.10 2.33 2.88
N ASP A 236 7.96 2.81 4.13
CA ASP A 236 6.67 3.26 4.71
C ASP A 236 6.10 4.51 4.03
N GLY A 237 6.94 5.34 3.40
CA GLY A 237 6.48 6.63 2.94
C GLY A 237 7.49 7.30 2.05
N ALA A 238 6.98 8.09 1.10
CA ALA A 238 7.82 8.75 0.13
C ALA A 238 8.44 10.06 0.66
N ARG A 239 7.76 10.77 1.58
CA ARG A 239 8.23 12.06 2.14
C ARG A 239 9.08 11.89 3.40
N ARG A 240 8.46 11.44 4.48
CA ARG A 240 9.06 11.27 5.82
C ARG A 240 9.43 9.81 6.06
N ASP A 241 10.20 9.56 7.12
CA ASP A 241 10.75 8.27 7.55
C ASP A 241 11.63 7.55 6.52
N ARG A 242 11.10 7.23 5.34
CA ARG A 242 11.81 6.62 4.20
C ARG A 242 12.61 5.41 4.64
N SER A 243 11.97 4.53 5.42
CA SER A 243 12.58 3.36 6.05
C SER A 243 11.69 2.13 5.92
N VAL A 244 12.27 0.94 6.13
CA VAL A 244 11.51 -0.31 6.15
C VAL A 244 10.86 -0.49 7.52
N TRP A 245 9.54 -0.33 7.57
CA TRP A 245 8.69 -0.63 8.72
C TRP A 245 7.93 -1.92 8.46
N SER A 246 7.98 -2.88 9.40
CA SER A 246 7.45 -4.22 9.10
C SER A 246 5.92 -4.30 9.09
N GLY A 247 5.21 -3.52 9.90
CA GLY A 247 3.74 -3.48 9.91
C GLY A 247 3.17 -3.01 8.56
N ASP A 248 3.73 -1.92 8.01
CA ASP A 248 3.33 -1.28 6.76
C ASP A 248 3.37 -2.23 5.56
N ARG A 249 4.31 -3.17 5.59
CA ARG A 249 4.57 -4.14 4.54
C ARG A 249 3.49 -5.20 4.39
N SER A 250 2.69 -5.43 5.43
CA SER A 250 1.56 -6.37 5.38
C SER A 250 0.55 -6.02 4.27
N VAL A 251 0.41 -4.75 3.92
CA VAL A 251 -0.46 -4.27 2.82
C VAL A 251 0.36 -3.88 1.60
N SER A 252 1.49 -3.19 1.79
CA SER A 252 2.24 -2.63 0.66
C SER A 252 2.92 -3.70 -0.19
N LEU A 253 3.37 -4.81 0.40
CA LEU A 253 3.97 -5.92 -0.34
C LEU A 253 2.96 -6.59 -1.27
N LEU A 254 1.73 -6.80 -0.80
CA LEU A 254 0.63 -7.35 -1.61
C LEU A 254 0.30 -6.42 -2.78
N THR A 255 0.30 -5.11 -2.52
CA THR A 255 0.02 -4.08 -3.53
C THR A 255 1.12 -4.04 -4.59
N GLU A 256 2.39 -4.02 -4.19
CA GLU A 256 3.52 -4.00 -5.12
C GLU A 256 3.52 -5.23 -6.02
N ALA A 257 3.21 -6.42 -5.49
CA ALA A 257 3.17 -7.66 -6.27
C ALA A 257 2.17 -7.61 -7.44
N VAL A 258 1.03 -6.94 -7.27
CA VAL A 258 0.01 -6.81 -8.32
C VAL A 258 0.24 -5.62 -9.26
N CYS A 259 1.18 -4.72 -8.95
CA CYS A 259 1.44 -3.52 -9.74
C CYS A 259 2.82 -3.48 -10.44
N PHE A 260 3.88 -3.94 -9.74
CA PHE A 260 5.30 -3.73 -10.12
C PHE A 260 6.18 -4.95 -9.88
N ASP A 261 5.63 -6.16 -9.83
CA ASP A 261 6.36 -7.43 -9.70
C ASP A 261 7.19 -7.65 -8.41
N GLY A 262 7.36 -6.65 -7.54
CA GLY A 262 7.87 -6.82 -6.18
C GLY A 262 9.40 -6.79 -6.03
N VAL A 263 10.15 -6.06 -6.86
CA VAL A 263 11.61 -5.88 -6.68
C VAL A 263 11.93 -5.12 -5.39
N GLY A 264 11.31 -3.97 -5.15
CA GLY A 264 11.59 -3.14 -3.98
C GLY A 264 11.17 -3.81 -2.67
N GLY A 265 10.04 -4.52 -2.68
CA GLY A 265 9.55 -5.30 -1.55
C GLY A 265 10.44 -6.49 -1.20
N GLN A 266 10.99 -7.20 -2.19
CA GLN A 266 11.98 -8.25 -1.93
C GLN A 266 13.26 -7.67 -1.32
N ALA A 267 13.78 -6.57 -1.86
CA ALA A 267 14.94 -5.88 -1.31
C ALA A 267 14.70 -5.42 0.15
N ALA A 268 13.48 -5.01 0.48
CA ALA A 268 13.08 -4.68 1.84
C ALA A 268 13.08 -5.89 2.79
N THR A 269 12.67 -7.08 2.31
CA THR A 269 12.79 -8.34 3.08
C THR A 269 14.24 -8.70 3.32
N ASP A 270 15.08 -8.64 2.30
CA ASP A 270 16.50 -8.97 2.42
C ASP A 270 17.20 -8.00 3.39
N TRP A 271 16.87 -6.70 3.30
CA TRP A 271 17.36 -5.70 4.25
C TRP A 271 16.93 -6.01 5.68
N LEU A 272 15.65 -6.29 5.91
CA LEU A 272 15.11 -6.64 7.22
C LEU A 272 15.82 -7.86 7.82
N LEU A 273 16.11 -8.89 7.01
CA LEU A 273 16.79 -10.11 7.45
C LEU A 273 18.21 -9.84 7.96
N THR A 274 18.88 -8.81 7.45
CA THR A 274 20.23 -8.40 7.95
C THR A 274 20.20 -7.71 9.30
N HIS A 275 19.02 -7.34 9.81
CA HIS A 275 18.84 -6.66 11.10
C HIS A 275 18.38 -7.62 12.21
N GLN A 276 18.39 -8.93 11.98
CA GLN A 276 18.06 -9.88 13.05
C GLN A 276 19.11 -9.83 14.17
N LYS A 277 18.67 -9.64 15.42
CA LYS A 277 19.55 -9.72 16.58
C LYS A 277 20.01 -11.15 16.87
N GLU A 278 21.05 -11.27 17.70
CA GLU A 278 21.47 -12.56 18.23
C GLU A 278 20.35 -13.30 18.99
N SER A 279 19.44 -12.56 19.63
CA SER A 279 18.24 -13.11 20.29
C SER A 279 17.20 -13.70 19.32
N GLY A 280 17.26 -13.37 18.03
CA GLY A 280 16.23 -13.69 17.03
C GLY A 280 15.24 -12.56 16.77
N GLU A 281 15.23 -11.50 17.60
CA GLU A 281 14.37 -10.33 17.42
C GLU A 281 14.65 -9.61 16.08
N PHE A 282 13.59 -9.21 15.40
CA PHE A 282 13.63 -8.38 14.19
C PHE A 282 13.28 -6.92 14.54
N PRO A 283 13.73 -5.94 13.75
CA PRO A 283 13.48 -4.53 14.03
C PRO A 283 11.99 -4.17 13.93
N TYR A 284 11.60 -3.16 14.72
CA TYR A 284 10.36 -2.41 14.56
C TYR A 284 10.44 -1.58 13.25
N ALA A 285 11.52 -0.83 13.11
CA ALA A 285 11.89 -0.12 11.89
C ALA A 285 13.38 -0.38 11.60
N CYS A 286 13.70 -0.77 10.37
CA CYS A 286 15.09 -1.00 9.98
C CYS A 286 15.89 0.31 9.99
N LYS A 287 17.22 0.20 9.86
CA LYS A 287 18.05 1.37 9.54
C LYS A 287 17.51 2.06 8.28
N PRO A 288 17.53 3.41 8.24
CA PRO A 288 18.24 4.33 9.15
C PRO A 288 17.55 4.69 10.48
N ILE A 289 16.29 4.31 10.71
CA ILE A 289 15.60 4.56 11.99
C ILE A 289 16.14 3.65 13.11
N ASP A 290 16.40 2.38 12.80
CA ASP A 290 17.08 1.40 13.68
C ASP A 290 16.41 1.20 15.06
N MET A 291 15.11 0.92 15.06
CA MET A 291 14.30 0.74 16.27
C MET A 291 13.86 -0.71 16.45
N TYR A 292 13.77 -1.15 17.70
CA TYR A 292 13.28 -2.46 18.15
C TYR A 292 12.30 -2.28 19.30
N GLY A 293 11.79 -3.36 19.89
CA GLY A 293 10.89 -3.27 21.04
C GLY A 293 9.40 -3.33 20.68
N SER A 294 9.05 -3.97 19.56
CA SER A 294 7.68 -4.32 19.20
C SER A 294 7.52 -5.82 18.95
N ASP A 295 6.66 -6.49 19.72
CA ASP A 295 6.33 -7.91 19.50
C ASP A 295 5.50 -8.10 18.22
N THR A 296 4.54 -7.20 17.95
CA THR A 296 3.71 -7.25 16.74
C THR A 296 4.53 -7.05 15.47
N TYR A 297 5.43 -6.06 15.44
CA TYR A 297 6.24 -5.80 14.25
C TYR A 297 7.37 -6.82 14.07
N HIS A 298 7.86 -7.42 15.15
CA HIS A 298 8.71 -8.61 15.03
C HIS A 298 7.96 -9.76 14.33
N LEU A 299 6.70 -10.01 14.69
CA LEU A 299 5.87 -11.03 14.03
C LEU A 299 5.52 -10.64 12.59
N TRP A 300 5.16 -9.38 12.32
CA TRP A 300 4.98 -8.88 10.94
C TRP A 300 6.22 -9.09 10.09
N SER A 301 7.42 -9.00 10.67
CA SER A 301 8.65 -9.31 9.93
C SER A 301 8.66 -10.76 9.42
N LEU A 302 8.21 -11.72 10.23
CA LEU A 302 8.11 -13.12 9.82
C LEU A 302 6.98 -13.31 8.78
N VAL A 303 5.85 -12.64 8.95
CA VAL A 303 4.76 -12.63 7.95
C VAL A 303 5.28 -12.12 6.62
N ASN A 304 5.95 -10.96 6.60
CA ASN A 304 6.52 -10.37 5.39
C ASN A 304 7.55 -11.27 4.70
N VAL A 305 8.36 -11.99 5.49
CA VAL A 305 9.32 -12.96 4.95
C VAL A 305 8.57 -14.09 4.23
N TYR A 306 7.55 -14.68 4.88
CA TYR A 306 6.70 -15.69 4.26
C TYR A 306 5.99 -15.16 2.99
N ASP A 307 5.33 -14.01 3.08
CA ASP A 307 4.59 -13.41 1.98
C ASP A 307 5.49 -13.03 0.79
N SER A 308 6.69 -12.51 1.04
CA SER A 308 7.62 -12.16 -0.05
C SER A 308 7.96 -13.40 -0.89
N PHE A 309 8.15 -14.56 -0.26
CA PHE A 309 8.46 -15.80 -0.95
C PHE A 309 7.24 -16.38 -1.68
N LYS A 310 6.05 -16.27 -1.07
CA LYS A 310 4.81 -16.66 -1.71
C LYS A 310 4.54 -15.83 -2.97
N LEU A 311 4.78 -14.52 -2.92
CA LEU A 311 4.50 -13.59 -4.00
C LEU A 311 5.54 -13.60 -5.13
N THR A 312 6.75 -14.12 -4.90
CA THR A 312 7.74 -14.31 -5.97
C THR A 312 7.52 -15.63 -6.71
N GLY A 313 6.92 -16.62 -6.05
CA GLY A 313 6.82 -17.99 -6.53
C GLY A 313 8.16 -18.72 -6.57
N ASP A 314 9.18 -18.23 -5.85
CA ASP A 314 10.52 -18.79 -5.77
C ASP A 314 10.93 -19.13 -4.34
N ASP A 315 11.24 -20.41 -4.12
CA ASP A 315 11.67 -20.94 -2.82
C ASP A 315 13.14 -20.73 -2.53
N THR A 316 13.96 -20.41 -3.52
CA THR A 316 15.42 -20.47 -3.40
C THR A 316 15.90 -19.56 -2.26
N THR A 317 15.41 -18.33 -2.25
CA THR A 317 15.70 -17.34 -1.21
C THR A 317 15.08 -17.75 0.13
N ALA A 318 13.85 -18.27 0.11
CA ALA A 318 13.14 -18.73 1.30
C ALA A 318 13.88 -19.84 2.05
N LEU A 319 14.35 -20.83 1.29
CA LEU A 319 15.15 -21.94 1.80
C LEU A 319 16.47 -21.44 2.40
N HIS A 320 17.12 -20.46 1.77
CA HIS A 320 18.36 -19.87 2.27
C HIS A 320 18.18 -19.19 3.64
N HIS A 321 17.03 -18.56 3.87
CA HIS A 321 16.73 -17.83 5.11
C HIS A 321 15.93 -18.64 6.15
N TRP A 322 15.65 -19.92 5.90
CA TRP A 322 14.83 -20.75 6.78
C TRP A 322 15.35 -20.80 8.22
N GLN A 323 16.68 -20.84 8.42
CA GLN A 323 17.24 -20.84 9.79
C GLN A 323 17.02 -19.51 10.52
N SER A 324 17.18 -18.38 9.83
CA SER A 324 16.88 -17.06 10.40
C SER A 324 15.40 -16.92 10.73
N TYR A 325 14.52 -17.44 9.87
CA TYR A 325 13.08 -17.50 10.12
C TYR A 325 12.77 -18.31 11.39
N LYS A 326 13.31 -19.55 11.50
CA LYS A 326 13.13 -20.39 12.70
C LYS A 326 13.64 -19.71 13.97
N LYS A 327 14.76 -19.01 13.89
CA LYS A 327 15.32 -18.26 15.02
C LYS A 327 14.39 -17.11 15.45
N GLY A 328 13.80 -16.40 14.50
CA GLY A 328 12.81 -15.35 14.79
C GLY A 328 11.54 -15.94 15.38
N LEU A 329 11.03 -17.05 14.83
CA LEU A 329 9.87 -17.73 15.39
C LEU A 329 10.13 -18.19 16.83
N GLU A 330 11.32 -18.71 17.13
CA GLU A 330 11.71 -19.14 18.47
C GLU A 330 11.75 -17.96 19.48
N TYR A 331 12.13 -16.76 19.03
CA TYR A 331 12.06 -15.55 19.87
C TYR A 331 10.63 -15.29 20.38
N SER A 332 9.64 -15.44 19.52
CA SER A 332 8.22 -15.30 19.89
C SER A 332 7.69 -16.46 20.73
N ARG A 333 8.09 -17.71 20.40
CA ARG A 333 7.71 -18.91 21.14
C ARG A 333 8.11 -18.85 22.61
N ASN A 334 9.27 -18.25 22.92
CA ASN A 334 9.75 -18.06 24.29
C ASN A 334 8.92 -17.07 25.12
N LYS A 335 7.94 -16.39 24.52
CA LYS A 335 7.03 -15.44 25.18
C LYS A 335 5.62 -16.01 25.41
N VAL A 336 5.37 -17.26 24.98
CA VAL A 336 4.11 -17.94 25.25
C VAL A 336 4.01 -18.24 26.75
N SER A 337 2.98 -17.70 27.39
CA SER A 337 2.74 -17.86 28.84
C SER A 337 2.00 -19.16 29.16
N GLU A 338 1.72 -19.37 30.44
CA GLU A 338 0.83 -20.43 30.93
C GLU A 338 -0.59 -20.37 30.37
N LEU A 339 -1.02 -19.24 29.79
CA LEU A 339 -2.29 -19.13 29.08
C LEU A 339 -2.26 -19.72 27.68
N GLY A 340 -1.10 -20.15 27.17
CA GLY A 340 -0.94 -20.60 25.79
C GLY A 340 -0.98 -19.46 24.77
N LEU A 341 -0.83 -18.22 25.23
CA LEU A 341 -0.81 -17.00 24.43
C LEU A 341 0.53 -16.29 24.62
N ILE A 342 1.00 -15.55 23.62
CA ILE A 342 2.12 -14.61 23.78
C ILE A 342 1.72 -13.54 24.80
N LYS A 343 2.54 -13.39 25.83
CA LYS A 343 2.51 -12.24 26.73
C LYS A 343 3.44 -11.16 26.19
N VAL A 344 2.88 -10.01 25.87
CA VAL A 344 3.62 -8.86 25.33
C VAL A 344 4.68 -8.41 26.34
N THR A 345 5.91 -8.26 25.85
CA THR A 345 7.06 -7.73 26.59
C THR A 345 7.69 -6.54 25.88
N ASN A 346 7.52 -6.49 24.56
CA ASN A 346 7.95 -5.43 23.68
C ASN A 346 6.71 -4.68 23.18
N VAL A 347 6.48 -3.49 23.74
CA VAL A 347 5.15 -2.87 23.79
C VAL A 347 4.83 -1.88 22.66
N LEU A 348 5.80 -1.56 21.79
CA LEU A 348 5.58 -0.61 20.69
C LEU A 348 4.65 -1.19 19.62
N ASP A 349 3.80 -0.36 19.02
CA ASP A 349 2.88 -0.76 17.95
C ASP A 349 2.47 0.43 17.08
N TRP A 350 1.74 0.18 15.98
CA TRP A 350 1.26 1.19 15.05
C TRP A 350 0.36 2.23 15.74
N GLY A 351 0.61 3.53 15.61
CA GLY A 351 -0.37 4.61 15.86
C GLY A 351 -1.23 4.59 17.14
N ARG A 352 -0.94 3.76 18.16
CA ARG A 352 -1.79 3.47 19.32
C ARG A 352 -0.98 3.48 20.62
N ASP A 353 -1.69 3.44 21.75
CA ASP A 353 -1.04 3.29 23.06
C ASP A 353 -0.31 1.94 23.17
N VAL A 354 0.72 1.90 24.03
CA VAL A 354 1.57 0.72 24.22
C VAL A 354 0.75 -0.54 24.48
N LEU A 355 1.12 -1.64 23.81
CA LEU A 355 0.49 -2.95 23.97
C LEU A 355 0.72 -3.52 25.38
N GLN A 356 -0.24 -4.29 25.86
CA GLN A 356 -0.22 -4.85 27.21
C GLN A 356 -0.73 -6.30 27.21
N ASN A 357 -0.32 -7.05 28.24
CA ASN A 357 -0.83 -8.39 28.55
C ASN A 357 -0.78 -9.34 27.34
N HIS A 358 -1.85 -10.10 27.09
CA HIS A 358 -1.96 -10.99 25.94
C HIS A 358 -2.73 -10.31 24.82
N ALA A 359 -2.12 -9.27 24.23
CA ALA A 359 -2.72 -8.49 23.15
C ALA A 359 -3.24 -9.40 22.03
N ALA A 360 -4.51 -9.21 21.64
CA ALA A 360 -5.20 -10.08 20.71
C ALA A 360 -4.61 -10.00 19.30
N SER A 361 -4.34 -8.78 18.82
CA SER A 361 -3.68 -8.54 17.53
C SER A 361 -2.34 -9.28 17.42
N CYS A 362 -1.49 -9.19 18.46
CA CYS A 362 -0.21 -9.91 18.54
C CYS A 362 -0.39 -11.43 18.42
N ASN A 363 -1.34 -12.01 19.16
CA ASN A 363 -1.59 -13.45 19.13
C ASN A 363 -2.17 -13.93 17.79
N MET A 364 -2.95 -13.09 17.10
CA MET A 364 -3.49 -13.41 15.77
C MET A 364 -2.41 -13.35 14.68
N ILE A 365 -1.51 -12.37 14.73
CA ILE A 365 -0.34 -12.32 13.84
C ILE A 365 0.58 -13.53 14.12
N TYR A 366 0.72 -13.92 15.39
CA TYR A 366 1.49 -15.12 15.76
C TYR A 366 0.86 -16.42 15.21
N TYR A 367 -0.47 -16.55 15.26
CA TYR A 367 -1.18 -17.66 14.63
C TYR A 367 -0.91 -17.71 13.12
N HIS A 368 -1.00 -16.57 12.44
CA HIS A 368 -0.70 -16.49 11.02
C HIS A 368 0.76 -16.89 10.71
N THR A 369 1.69 -16.40 11.54
CA THR A 369 3.12 -16.73 11.45
C THR A 369 3.36 -18.23 11.60
N LEU A 370 2.71 -18.90 12.56
CA LEU A 370 2.83 -20.35 12.73
C LEU A 370 2.31 -21.12 11.50
N ASN A 371 1.20 -20.70 10.89
CA ASN A 371 0.70 -21.35 9.67
C ASN A 371 1.65 -21.16 8.48
N GLY A 372 2.20 -19.96 8.30
CA GLY A 372 3.27 -19.73 7.31
C GLY A 372 4.50 -20.62 7.58
N ALA A 373 4.87 -20.79 8.86
CA ALA A 373 5.95 -21.68 9.27
C ALA A 373 5.65 -23.16 8.96
N VAL A 374 4.41 -23.62 9.12
CA VAL A 374 3.98 -24.98 8.76
C VAL A 374 4.14 -25.22 7.26
N GLU A 375 3.69 -24.28 6.43
CA GLU A 375 3.81 -24.38 4.98
C GLU A 375 5.28 -24.42 4.54
N LEU A 376 6.11 -23.48 5.04
CA LEU A 376 7.54 -23.45 4.74
C LEU A 376 8.26 -24.72 5.21
N ALA A 377 8.01 -25.17 6.45
CA ALA A 377 8.60 -26.38 7.00
C ALA A 377 8.25 -27.62 6.16
N THR A 378 6.99 -27.75 5.76
CA THR A 378 6.52 -28.83 4.88
C THR A 378 7.24 -28.78 3.54
N ARG A 379 7.34 -27.59 2.95
CA ARG A 379 7.95 -27.38 1.63
C ARG A 379 9.45 -27.66 1.63
N PHE A 380 10.14 -27.41 2.73
CA PHE A 380 11.57 -27.67 2.89
C PHE A 380 11.89 -29.04 3.50
N GLY A 381 10.88 -29.90 3.72
CA GLY A 381 11.06 -31.25 4.25
C GLY A 381 11.42 -31.32 5.74
N ASP A 382 11.17 -30.26 6.52
CA ASP A 382 11.35 -30.23 7.97
C ASP A 382 10.07 -30.73 8.67
N GLU A 383 9.76 -32.02 8.50
CA GLU A 383 8.51 -32.64 8.98
C GLU A 383 8.29 -32.48 10.49
N LYS A 384 9.39 -32.48 11.27
CA LYS A 384 9.33 -32.28 12.72
C LYS A 384 8.83 -30.87 13.04
N ALA A 385 9.43 -29.84 12.42
CA ALA A 385 9.02 -28.46 12.62
C ALA A 385 7.58 -28.24 12.13
N ALA A 386 7.20 -28.80 10.98
CA ALA A 386 5.84 -28.70 10.45
C ALA A 386 4.79 -29.25 11.45
N SER A 387 5.02 -30.45 11.99
CA SER A 387 4.12 -31.06 12.98
C SER A 387 4.07 -30.28 14.30
N GLU A 388 5.22 -29.83 14.79
CA GLU A 388 5.34 -29.05 16.03
C GLU A 388 4.62 -27.69 15.93
N TYR A 389 4.83 -26.96 14.83
CA TYR A 389 4.18 -25.67 14.58
C TYR A 389 2.68 -25.82 14.32
N ALA A 390 2.25 -26.88 13.63
CA ALA A 390 0.83 -27.16 13.41
C ALA A 390 0.09 -27.44 14.72
N SER A 391 0.71 -28.22 15.62
CA SER A 391 0.15 -28.48 16.96
C SER A 391 0.02 -27.19 17.77
N GLN A 392 1.05 -26.33 17.75
CA GLN A 392 1.02 -25.03 18.42
C GLN A 392 -0.02 -24.08 17.84
N ALA A 393 -0.14 -24.00 16.50
CA ALA A 393 -1.13 -23.17 15.84
C ALA A 393 -2.55 -23.58 16.25
N LYS A 394 -2.82 -24.89 16.31
CA LYS A 394 -4.12 -25.44 16.74
C LYS A 394 -4.45 -25.05 18.18
N GLU A 395 -3.50 -25.21 19.10
CA GLU A 395 -3.70 -24.83 20.51
C GLU A 395 -3.89 -23.31 20.65
N LEU A 396 -3.04 -22.52 19.99
CA LEU A 396 -3.13 -21.06 20.01
C LEU A 396 -4.51 -20.56 19.51
N LYS A 397 -5.02 -21.11 18.40
CA LYS A 397 -6.37 -20.77 17.87
C LYS A 397 -7.44 -21.03 18.93
N LEU A 398 -7.38 -22.16 19.62
CA LEU A 398 -8.31 -22.50 20.70
C LEU A 398 -8.21 -21.48 21.85
N ARG A 399 -6.99 -21.19 22.33
CA ARG A 399 -6.77 -20.26 23.45
C ARG A 399 -7.17 -18.82 23.14
N ILE A 400 -6.93 -18.35 21.91
CA ILE A 400 -7.40 -17.02 21.46
C ILE A 400 -8.93 -16.94 21.58
N ASN A 401 -9.65 -17.94 21.05
CA ASN A 401 -11.11 -17.96 21.04
C ASN A 401 -11.74 -18.17 22.42
N GLU A 402 -11.03 -18.79 23.36
CA GLU A 402 -11.48 -18.98 24.75
C GLU A 402 -11.24 -17.75 25.64
N VAL A 403 -10.08 -17.11 25.52
CA VAL A 403 -9.63 -16.07 26.47
C VAL A 403 -10.00 -14.66 26.02
N LEU A 404 -9.94 -14.40 24.71
CA LEU A 404 -10.01 -13.03 24.17
C LEU A 404 -11.36 -12.70 23.54
N TRP A 405 -12.19 -13.70 23.25
CA TRP A 405 -13.53 -13.49 22.71
C TRP A 405 -14.50 -12.94 23.77
N ASP A 406 -15.28 -11.94 23.40
CA ASP A 406 -16.39 -11.42 24.19
C ASP A 406 -17.72 -11.89 23.58
N GLU A 407 -18.34 -12.90 24.21
CA GLU A 407 -19.63 -13.44 23.76
C GLU A 407 -20.78 -12.43 23.83
N GLN A 408 -20.71 -11.46 24.75
CA GLN A 408 -21.78 -10.48 24.89
C GLN A 408 -21.79 -9.50 23.72
N HIS A 409 -20.60 -9.11 23.27
CA HIS A 409 -20.45 -8.11 22.20
C HIS A 409 -20.18 -8.74 20.83
N GLY A 410 -19.92 -10.04 20.75
CA GLY A 410 -19.67 -10.75 19.51
C GLY A 410 -18.40 -10.28 18.79
N MET A 411 -17.35 -9.94 19.57
CA MET A 411 -16.06 -9.43 19.08
C MET A 411 -14.92 -9.83 20.02
N PHE A 412 -13.69 -9.76 19.53
CA PHE A 412 -12.49 -9.90 20.35
C PHE A 412 -12.17 -8.62 21.12
N LYS A 413 -11.80 -8.77 22.39
CA LYS A 413 -11.20 -7.72 23.20
C LYS A 413 -9.74 -7.53 22.82
N ASP A 414 -9.22 -6.34 23.07
CA ASP A 414 -7.83 -5.97 22.78
C ASP A 414 -6.82 -6.79 23.60
N ASN A 415 -7.18 -7.15 24.83
CA ASN A 415 -6.51 -8.15 25.66
C ASN A 415 -7.52 -8.69 26.69
N GLU A 416 -7.13 -9.68 27.47
CA GLU A 416 -8.03 -10.39 28.39
C GLU A 416 -8.64 -9.48 29.47
N LEU A 417 -7.95 -8.40 29.84
CA LEU A 417 -8.37 -7.42 30.85
C LEU A 417 -9.02 -6.15 30.27
N SER A 418 -9.00 -5.98 28.96
CA SER A 418 -9.48 -4.77 28.29
C SER A 418 -10.98 -4.82 28.01
N SER A 419 -11.64 -3.67 28.04
CA SER A 419 -13.00 -3.51 27.49
C SER A 419 -13.00 -2.99 26.04
N VAL A 420 -11.83 -2.67 25.48
CA VAL A 420 -11.70 -2.22 24.10
C VAL A 420 -11.86 -3.42 23.18
N LEU A 421 -12.78 -3.34 22.22
CA LEU A 421 -13.00 -4.34 21.19
C LEU A 421 -12.26 -3.89 19.93
N SER A 422 -10.95 -4.14 19.85
CA SER A 422 -10.06 -3.45 18.89
C SER A 422 -10.40 -3.77 17.43
N GLN A 423 -10.25 -2.79 16.55
CA GLN A 423 -10.47 -2.95 15.11
C GLN A 423 -9.45 -3.92 14.52
N ASP A 424 -8.16 -3.74 14.86
CA ASP A 424 -7.04 -4.55 14.37
C ASP A 424 -7.22 -6.06 14.65
N ALA A 425 -7.44 -6.46 15.89
CA ALA A 425 -7.61 -7.85 16.28
C ALA A 425 -8.83 -8.46 15.59
N ASN A 426 -9.96 -7.76 15.56
CA ASN A 426 -11.15 -8.29 14.90
C ASN A 426 -10.94 -8.46 13.38
N CYS A 427 -10.25 -7.53 12.72
CA CYS A 427 -9.87 -7.69 11.31
C CYS A 427 -8.92 -8.87 11.09
N PHE A 428 -7.88 -9.01 11.92
CA PHE A 428 -6.90 -10.11 11.83
C PHE A 428 -7.52 -11.46 12.16
N ALA A 429 -8.50 -11.52 13.05
CA ALA A 429 -9.21 -12.75 13.37
C ALA A 429 -9.91 -13.35 12.13
N VAL A 430 -10.46 -12.49 11.26
CA VAL A 430 -11.09 -12.92 10.01
C VAL A 430 -10.04 -13.13 8.93
N TRP A 431 -9.13 -12.16 8.73
CA TRP A 431 -8.14 -12.21 7.67
C TRP A 431 -7.21 -13.43 7.79
N PHE A 432 -6.83 -13.80 9.01
CA PHE A 432 -5.96 -14.96 9.27
C PHE A 432 -6.72 -16.22 9.65
N ASP A 433 -8.03 -16.28 9.45
CA ASP A 433 -8.87 -17.44 9.74
C ASP A 433 -8.71 -17.98 11.18
N VAL A 434 -8.75 -17.09 12.17
CA VAL A 434 -8.57 -17.44 13.60
C VAL A 434 -9.88 -17.88 14.24
N THR A 435 -11.03 -17.57 13.64
CA THR A 435 -12.34 -17.80 14.29
C THR A 435 -13.34 -18.52 13.37
N SER A 436 -14.52 -18.85 13.88
CA SER A 436 -15.57 -19.57 13.14
C SER A 436 -16.32 -18.65 12.16
N GLU A 437 -16.96 -19.23 11.14
CA GLU A 437 -17.79 -18.49 10.18
C GLU A 437 -18.88 -17.63 10.85
N GLU A 438 -19.54 -18.15 11.88
CA GLU A 438 -20.54 -17.39 12.66
C GLU A 438 -19.92 -16.16 13.34
N ARG A 439 -18.71 -16.30 13.90
CA ARG A 439 -18.00 -15.18 14.51
C ARG A 439 -17.47 -14.20 13.46
N LYS A 440 -17.07 -14.66 12.26
CA LYS A 440 -16.68 -13.79 11.14
C LYS A 440 -17.84 -12.89 10.70
N GLU A 441 -19.06 -13.43 10.58
CA GLU A 441 -20.26 -12.62 10.34
C GLU A 441 -20.45 -11.58 11.44
N SER A 442 -20.46 -12.02 12.72
CA SER A 442 -20.64 -11.11 13.87
C SER A 442 -19.61 -9.97 13.89
N ILE A 443 -18.34 -10.29 13.63
CA ILE A 443 -17.27 -9.30 13.53
C ILE A 443 -17.55 -8.31 12.40
N SER A 444 -17.83 -8.82 11.20
CA SER A 444 -18.12 -8.01 10.02
C SER A 444 -19.30 -7.06 10.26
N GLU A 445 -20.38 -7.54 10.89
CA GLU A 445 -21.54 -6.73 11.20
C GLU A 445 -21.23 -5.64 12.24
N ASN A 446 -20.51 -6.00 13.31
CA ASN A 446 -20.21 -5.07 14.40
C ASN A 446 -19.11 -4.05 14.07
N LEU A 447 -18.17 -4.37 13.19
CA LEU A 447 -17.24 -3.41 12.62
C LEU A 447 -17.98 -2.37 11.76
N ALA A 448 -18.87 -2.82 10.87
CA ALA A 448 -19.65 -1.94 10.00
C ALA A 448 -20.51 -0.92 10.78
N LYS A 449 -21.06 -1.32 11.93
CA LYS A 449 -21.83 -0.43 12.83
C LYS A 449 -21.03 0.76 13.38
N ARG A 450 -19.69 0.71 13.36
CA ARG A 450 -18.81 1.76 13.89
C ARG A 450 -18.49 2.86 12.89
N TRP A 451 -18.79 2.63 11.61
CA TRP A 451 -18.39 3.56 10.57
C TRP A 451 -18.98 4.94 10.76
N THR A 452 -18.14 5.92 10.46
CA THR A 452 -18.55 7.31 10.35
C THR A 452 -18.57 7.68 8.88
N LYS A 453 -19.08 8.87 8.55
CA LYS A 453 -18.97 9.43 7.20
C LYS A 453 -17.51 9.63 6.72
N PHE A 454 -16.54 9.51 7.63
CA PHE A 454 -15.12 9.66 7.34
C PHE A 454 -14.39 8.32 7.23
N GLY A 455 -15.02 7.18 7.56
CA GLY A 455 -14.38 5.87 7.55
C GLY A 455 -14.53 5.13 8.88
N ALA A 456 -13.71 4.08 9.07
CA ALA A 456 -13.78 3.15 10.19
C ALA A 456 -12.81 3.56 11.33
N PRO A 457 -13.32 4.02 12.49
CA PRO A 457 -12.47 4.42 13.61
C PRO A 457 -11.76 3.22 14.26
N ALA A 458 -10.48 3.41 14.55
CA ALA A 458 -9.67 2.50 15.35
C ALA A 458 -9.87 2.80 16.83
N VAL A 459 -10.72 2.05 17.51
CA VAL A 459 -11.09 2.32 18.92
C VAL A 459 -9.92 2.11 19.90
N GLU A 460 -8.94 1.30 19.51
CA GLU A 460 -7.66 1.06 20.20
C GLU A 460 -6.66 2.22 20.07
N SER A 461 -6.90 3.15 19.14
CA SER A 461 -6.17 4.41 19.01
C SER A 461 -7.20 5.56 19.07
N PRO A 462 -7.57 6.02 20.27
CA PRO A 462 -8.73 6.89 20.46
C PRO A 462 -8.76 8.09 19.53
N GLY A 463 -9.72 8.08 18.60
CA GLY A 463 -9.96 9.17 17.65
C GLY A 463 -9.24 9.05 16.31
N MET A 464 -8.45 8.00 16.08
CA MET A 464 -7.78 7.74 14.82
C MET A 464 -8.69 7.00 13.82
N ILE A 465 -8.61 7.38 12.54
CA ILE A 465 -9.00 6.53 11.41
C ILE A 465 -7.71 6.16 10.68
N SER A 466 -7.36 4.88 10.69
CA SER A 466 -6.11 4.35 10.15
C SER A 466 -6.35 3.59 8.84
N PRO A 467 -5.93 4.13 7.68
CA PRO A 467 -5.90 3.42 6.40
C PRO A 467 -5.19 2.07 6.46
N PHE A 468 -4.24 1.87 7.37
CA PHE A 468 -3.63 0.56 7.60
C PHE A 468 -4.67 -0.46 8.07
N ILE A 469 -5.31 -0.22 9.22
CA ILE A 469 -6.27 -1.18 9.77
C ILE A 469 -7.55 -1.24 8.94
N SER A 470 -7.99 -0.12 8.37
CA SER A 470 -9.14 -0.12 7.47
C SER A 470 -8.88 -0.87 6.16
N SER A 471 -7.62 -0.94 5.68
CA SER A 471 -7.27 -1.85 4.58
C SER A 471 -7.50 -3.31 4.98
N CYS A 472 -7.14 -3.68 6.21
CA CYS A 472 -7.39 -5.01 6.76
C CYS A 472 -8.90 -5.26 6.95
N GLU A 473 -9.67 -4.23 7.31
CA GLU A 473 -11.13 -4.30 7.43
C GLU A 473 -11.82 -4.55 6.09
N LEU A 474 -11.33 -3.96 4.99
CA LEU A 474 -11.79 -4.29 3.63
C LEU A 474 -11.68 -5.80 3.36
N PHE A 475 -10.53 -6.39 3.69
CA PHE A 475 -10.30 -7.82 3.50
C PHE A 475 -11.19 -8.65 4.43
N CYS A 476 -11.34 -8.22 5.69
CA CYS A 476 -12.22 -8.83 6.68
C CYS A 476 -13.65 -8.94 6.17
N HIS A 477 -14.25 -7.86 5.67
CA HIS A 477 -15.62 -7.92 5.13
C HIS A 477 -15.73 -8.87 3.95
N SER A 478 -14.78 -8.82 3.01
CA SER A 478 -14.81 -9.73 1.87
C SER A 478 -14.67 -11.19 2.28
N LEU A 479 -13.78 -11.50 3.21
CA LEU A 479 -13.51 -12.86 3.71
C LEU A 479 -14.60 -13.39 4.64
N ALA A 480 -15.36 -12.50 5.29
CA ALA A 480 -16.60 -12.84 6.00
C ALA A 480 -17.78 -13.06 5.03
N GLY A 481 -17.57 -12.97 3.72
CA GLY A 481 -18.61 -13.17 2.71
C GLY A 481 -19.51 -11.96 2.48
N HIS A 482 -19.05 -10.75 2.85
CA HIS A 482 -19.71 -9.45 2.68
C HIS A 482 -18.90 -8.48 1.79
N PRO A 483 -18.61 -8.82 0.53
CA PRO A 483 -17.94 -7.91 -0.40
C PRO A 483 -18.68 -6.58 -0.60
N GLU A 484 -20.01 -6.55 -0.40
CA GLU A 484 -20.81 -5.34 -0.42
C GLU A 484 -20.44 -4.36 0.71
N ARG A 485 -20.18 -4.87 1.92
CA ARG A 485 -19.68 -4.06 3.05
C ARG A 485 -18.27 -3.56 2.75
N ALA A 486 -17.41 -4.40 2.17
CA ALA A 486 -16.07 -3.98 1.74
C ALA A 486 -16.13 -2.82 0.73
N LEU A 487 -17.00 -2.92 -0.30
CA LEU A 487 -17.19 -1.86 -1.29
C LEU A 487 -17.82 -0.58 -0.71
N GLU A 488 -18.67 -0.70 0.31
CA GLU A 488 -19.23 0.45 1.03
C GLU A 488 -18.16 1.19 1.83
N LEU A 489 -17.33 0.48 2.61
CA LEU A 489 -16.21 1.09 3.33
C LEU A 489 -15.18 1.68 2.37
N PHE A 490 -14.87 0.97 1.28
CA PHE A 490 -14.00 1.46 0.20
C PHE A 490 -14.48 2.84 -0.29
N ARG A 491 -15.75 2.95 -0.67
CA ARG A 491 -16.31 4.22 -1.17
C ARG A 491 -16.44 5.28 -0.08
N THR A 492 -16.74 4.90 1.16
CA THR A 492 -16.89 5.83 2.29
C THR A 492 -15.54 6.44 2.67
N MET A 493 -14.57 5.59 3.01
CA MET A 493 -13.30 6.03 3.57
C MET A 493 -12.35 6.55 2.50
N TRP A 494 -12.11 5.80 1.42
CA TRP A 494 -11.23 6.29 0.36
C TRP A 494 -11.89 7.39 -0.47
N GLY A 495 -13.22 7.40 -0.57
CA GLY A 495 -13.96 8.55 -1.11
C GLY A 495 -13.75 9.80 -0.28
N TYR A 496 -13.72 9.69 1.05
CA TYR A 496 -13.33 10.81 1.91
C TYR A 496 -11.87 11.22 1.70
N ILE A 497 -10.92 10.28 1.75
CA ILE A 497 -9.48 10.55 1.51
C ILE A 497 -9.30 11.32 0.21
N TRP A 498 -9.96 10.87 -0.87
CA TRP A 498 -9.88 11.47 -2.20
C TRP A 498 -10.46 12.88 -2.30
N ASN A 499 -11.47 13.20 -1.50
CA ASN A 499 -12.20 14.47 -1.56
C ASN A 499 -11.96 15.39 -0.36
N SER A 500 -11.11 14.97 0.58
CA SER A 500 -10.78 15.75 1.77
C SER A 500 -10.18 17.12 1.42
N PRO A 501 -10.31 18.15 2.28
CA PRO A 501 -9.73 19.47 2.03
C PRO A 501 -8.22 19.48 1.80
N TYR A 502 -7.53 18.43 2.25
CA TYR A 502 -6.09 18.22 2.16
C TYR A 502 -5.68 17.13 1.16
N ALA A 503 -6.63 16.60 0.37
CA ALA A 503 -6.38 15.53 -0.58
C ALA A 503 -5.33 15.92 -1.64
N VAL A 504 -4.48 14.95 -1.98
CA VAL A 504 -3.49 15.07 -3.07
C VAL A 504 -4.05 14.56 -4.40
N GLN A 505 -5.04 13.65 -4.37
CA GLN A 505 -5.70 13.10 -5.56
C GLN A 505 -4.73 12.43 -6.56
N SER A 506 -3.68 11.80 -6.05
CA SER A 506 -2.77 10.96 -6.82
C SER A 506 -2.16 9.83 -5.99
N SER A 507 -1.99 10.06 -4.69
CA SER A 507 -1.47 9.10 -3.71
C SER A 507 -2.32 9.08 -2.44
N LEU A 508 -2.08 8.10 -1.57
CA LEU A 508 -2.91 7.80 -0.40
C LEU A 508 -2.27 8.20 0.92
N ILE A 509 -3.09 8.73 1.82
CA ILE A 509 -2.67 9.31 3.10
C ILE A 509 -2.41 8.24 4.16
N GLU A 510 -1.47 8.54 5.05
CA GLU A 510 -1.09 7.74 6.20
C GLU A 510 -2.24 7.56 7.20
N GLY A 511 -3.00 8.61 7.48
CA GLY A 511 -4.13 8.57 8.40
C GLY A 511 -4.61 9.95 8.82
N TYR A 512 -5.69 10.00 9.61
CA TYR A 512 -6.35 11.24 10.02
C TYR A 512 -7.30 10.99 11.20
N PHE A 513 -7.86 12.06 11.75
CA PHE A 513 -8.73 11.98 12.91
C PHE A 513 -10.17 11.63 12.51
N GLN A 514 -10.92 11.01 13.42
CA GLN A 514 -12.31 10.56 13.21
C GLN A 514 -13.32 11.68 12.91
N ASP A 515 -12.92 12.95 13.09
CA ASP A 515 -13.70 14.13 12.69
C ASP A 515 -13.40 14.58 11.24
N GLY A 516 -12.54 13.83 10.54
CA GLY A 516 -12.05 14.11 9.20
C GLY A 516 -10.86 15.07 9.16
N SER A 517 -10.45 15.70 10.26
CA SER A 517 -9.30 16.62 10.19
C SER A 517 -7.98 15.87 9.97
N CYS A 518 -7.09 16.44 9.15
CA CYS A 518 -5.72 15.96 9.00
C CYS A 518 -4.96 16.26 10.29
N LYS A 519 -5.02 15.35 11.25
CA LYS A 519 -4.26 15.33 12.50
C LYS A 519 -4.27 13.92 13.08
N TYR A 520 -3.29 13.63 13.93
CA TYR A 520 -3.29 12.44 14.78
C TYR A 520 -3.88 12.77 16.17
N PRO A 521 -4.27 11.76 16.98
CA PRO A 521 -4.73 11.97 18.36
C PRO A 521 -3.60 12.35 19.34
N PHE A 522 -2.34 12.44 18.90
CA PHE A 522 -1.20 12.77 19.75
C PHE A 522 -1.09 14.28 20.01
N THR A 523 -0.88 14.67 21.27
CA THR A 523 -1.00 16.08 21.72
C THR A 523 0.06 17.05 21.23
N LEU A 524 1.26 16.57 20.85
CA LEU A 524 2.38 17.39 20.37
C LEU A 524 2.64 17.26 18.86
N TYR A 525 1.68 16.71 18.13
CA TYR A 525 1.87 16.33 16.75
C TYR A 525 1.55 17.49 15.79
N ASP A 526 2.50 17.85 14.93
CA ASP A 526 2.28 18.77 13.80
C ASP A 526 1.63 18.02 12.63
N PRO A 527 0.39 18.36 12.22
CA PRO A 527 -0.29 17.77 11.07
C PRO A 527 0.51 17.73 9.77
N ALA A 528 1.43 18.68 9.56
CA ALA A 528 2.28 18.70 8.37
C ALA A 528 3.25 17.50 8.32
N TYR A 529 3.36 16.73 9.41
CA TYR A 529 4.08 15.45 9.44
C TYR A 529 3.26 14.27 8.93
N ILE A 530 1.94 14.37 8.72
CA ILE A 530 1.17 13.26 8.13
C ILE A 530 1.61 13.08 6.68
N SER A 531 1.99 11.86 6.30
CA SER A 531 2.37 11.57 4.92
C SER A 531 1.13 11.40 4.03
N HIS A 532 1.17 11.98 2.83
CA HIS A 532 0.12 11.80 1.82
C HIS A 532 0.51 10.79 0.72
N ALA A 533 1.59 10.03 0.93
CA ALA A 533 2.05 8.96 0.08
C ALA A 533 2.60 7.81 0.94
N HIS A 534 1.67 7.10 1.59
CA HIS A 534 1.97 6.09 2.59
C HIS A 534 1.41 4.70 2.17
N PRO A 535 2.27 3.71 1.83
CA PRO A 535 1.84 2.44 1.25
C PRO A 535 0.92 1.56 2.07
N TRP A 536 0.84 1.71 3.40
CA TRP A 536 -0.14 0.93 4.16
C TRP A 536 -1.60 1.27 3.83
N ALA A 537 -1.85 2.35 3.08
CA ALA A 537 -3.16 2.84 2.72
C ALA A 537 -3.69 2.24 1.41
N THR A 538 -2.91 1.37 0.77
CA THR A 538 -3.15 0.86 -0.58
C THR A 538 -4.01 -0.40 -0.63
N GLY A 539 -4.64 -0.78 0.48
CA GLY A 539 -5.58 -1.90 0.56
C GLY A 539 -6.62 -1.97 -0.54
N PRO A 540 -7.19 -0.85 -1.07
CA PRO A 540 -8.13 -0.91 -2.18
C PRO A 540 -7.59 -1.57 -3.44
N THR A 541 -6.30 -1.41 -3.74
CA THR A 541 -5.67 -2.04 -4.91
C THR A 541 -5.72 -3.57 -4.77
N VAL A 542 -5.41 -4.08 -3.58
CA VAL A 542 -5.47 -5.51 -3.22
C VAL A 542 -6.92 -5.99 -3.19
N LEU A 543 -7.84 -5.23 -2.57
CA LEU A 543 -9.27 -5.54 -2.54
C LEU A 543 -9.80 -5.75 -3.97
N LEU A 544 -9.57 -4.78 -4.86
CA LEU A 544 -10.09 -4.81 -6.22
C LEU A 544 -9.51 -5.97 -7.04
N THR A 545 -8.21 -6.26 -6.91
CA THR A 545 -7.55 -7.35 -7.65
C THR A 545 -7.85 -8.72 -7.06
N ASN A 546 -7.59 -8.94 -5.77
CA ASN A 546 -7.59 -10.27 -5.15
C ASN A 546 -8.92 -10.67 -4.52
N HIS A 547 -9.79 -9.72 -4.17
CA HIS A 547 -11.03 -10.00 -3.46
C HIS A 547 -12.29 -9.75 -4.30
N ILE A 548 -12.31 -8.69 -5.13
CA ILE A 548 -13.47 -8.36 -5.98
C ILE A 548 -13.39 -9.07 -7.33
N VAL A 549 -12.29 -8.89 -8.08
CA VAL A 549 -12.06 -9.74 -9.27
C VAL A 549 -11.74 -11.16 -8.86
N GLY A 550 -11.05 -11.34 -7.72
CA GLY A 550 -10.75 -12.65 -7.17
C GLY A 550 -9.58 -13.35 -7.86
N LEU A 551 -8.67 -12.60 -8.48
CA LEU A 551 -7.51 -13.16 -9.18
C LEU A 551 -6.32 -13.32 -8.21
N SER A 552 -5.78 -14.53 -8.11
CA SER A 552 -4.60 -14.81 -7.27
C SER A 552 -3.79 -15.99 -7.80
N PHE A 553 -2.53 -16.08 -7.38
CA PHE A 553 -1.72 -17.29 -7.51
C PHE A 553 -1.65 -18.04 -6.18
N GLU A 554 -1.52 -19.36 -6.27
CA GLU A 554 -1.00 -20.18 -5.16
C GLU A 554 0.52 -20.04 -5.06
N HIS A 555 1.14 -20.51 -3.97
CA HIS A 555 2.55 -20.21 -3.64
C HIS A 555 3.55 -20.35 -4.80
N ASP A 556 3.58 -21.46 -5.53
CA ASP A 556 4.57 -21.66 -6.61
C ASP A 556 4.19 -21.03 -7.97
N HIS A 557 3.08 -20.29 -7.99
CA HIS A 557 2.44 -19.70 -9.16
C HIS A 557 2.04 -20.70 -10.28
N SER A 558 2.24 -22.01 -10.09
CA SER A 558 1.80 -23.04 -11.04
C SER A 558 0.28 -23.18 -11.08
N GLN A 559 -0.38 -22.71 -10.01
CA GLN A 559 -1.82 -22.67 -9.89
C GLN A 559 -2.31 -21.23 -9.68
N TRP A 560 -3.44 -20.90 -10.28
CA TRP A 560 -4.11 -19.62 -10.11
C TRP A 560 -5.61 -19.81 -9.84
N ASN A 561 -6.23 -18.80 -9.25
CA ASN A 561 -7.64 -18.78 -8.91
C ASN A 561 -8.31 -17.55 -9.51
N LEU A 562 -9.56 -17.70 -9.94
CA LEU A 562 -10.48 -16.62 -10.30
C LEU A 562 -11.80 -16.82 -9.56
N PHE A 563 -12.05 -16.07 -8.49
CA PHE A 563 -13.25 -16.17 -7.65
C PHE A 563 -13.89 -14.79 -7.45
N PRO A 564 -14.67 -14.29 -8.43
CA PRO A 564 -15.31 -12.99 -8.30
C PRO A 564 -16.23 -12.91 -7.09
N ALA A 565 -16.26 -11.76 -6.44
CA ALA A 565 -17.11 -11.55 -5.26
C ALA A 565 -18.02 -10.32 -5.43
N GLY A 566 -19.20 -10.38 -4.81
CA GLY A 566 -20.13 -9.26 -4.74
C GLY A 566 -20.87 -8.96 -6.04
N ILE A 567 -20.79 -9.82 -7.07
CA ILE A 567 -21.37 -9.54 -8.39
C ILE A 567 -22.90 -9.33 -8.38
N PHE A 568 -23.59 -9.84 -7.35
CA PHE A 568 -25.04 -9.70 -7.19
C PHE A 568 -25.46 -8.51 -6.34
N SER A 569 -24.55 -7.89 -5.58
CA SER A 569 -24.90 -6.80 -4.66
C SER A 569 -25.39 -5.55 -5.39
N GLU A 570 -26.18 -4.70 -4.72
CA GLU A 570 -26.67 -3.46 -5.32
C GLU A 570 -25.55 -2.46 -5.63
N ASN A 571 -24.49 -2.49 -4.83
CA ASN A 571 -23.31 -1.62 -4.98
C ASN A 571 -22.17 -2.30 -5.76
N ALA A 572 -22.45 -3.41 -6.46
CA ALA A 572 -21.50 -4.18 -7.22
C ALA A 572 -20.83 -3.35 -8.33
N ILE A 573 -19.62 -3.77 -8.70
CA ILE A 573 -18.98 -3.34 -9.94
C ILE A 573 -19.50 -4.26 -11.04
N GLU A 574 -20.17 -3.73 -12.07
CA GLU A 574 -20.85 -4.55 -13.10
C GLU A 574 -19.89 -5.42 -13.90
N TRP A 575 -18.72 -4.87 -14.20
CA TRP A 575 -17.60 -5.60 -14.80
C TRP A 575 -16.28 -5.06 -14.30
N ALA A 576 -15.31 -5.96 -14.14
CA ALA A 576 -13.94 -5.65 -13.78
C ALA A 576 -12.98 -6.69 -14.38
N GLN A 577 -11.80 -6.23 -14.77
CA GLN A 577 -10.68 -7.05 -15.20
C GLN A 577 -9.38 -6.53 -14.58
N THR A 578 -8.47 -7.44 -14.29
CA THR A 578 -7.15 -7.15 -13.72
C THR A 578 -6.14 -8.15 -14.26
N GLY A 579 -4.87 -7.80 -14.19
CA GLY A 579 -3.79 -8.71 -14.52
C GLY A 579 -2.48 -8.23 -13.95
N PHE A 580 -1.56 -9.15 -13.70
CA PHE A 580 -0.25 -8.88 -13.13
C PHE A 580 0.73 -9.99 -13.53
N THR A 581 2.02 -9.73 -13.32
CA THR A 581 3.09 -10.60 -13.83
C THR A 581 3.70 -11.42 -12.70
N SER A 582 3.63 -12.75 -12.83
CA SER A 582 4.41 -13.66 -11.99
C SER A 582 5.86 -13.68 -12.48
N LYS A 583 6.84 -13.56 -11.57
CA LYS A 583 8.28 -13.65 -11.90
C LYS A 583 8.64 -15.00 -12.53
N THR A 584 7.95 -16.07 -12.16
CA THR A 584 8.28 -17.44 -12.55
C THR A 584 7.41 -18.00 -13.67
N LYS A 585 6.22 -17.42 -13.91
CA LYS A 585 5.22 -17.95 -14.86
C LYS A 585 4.82 -16.96 -15.95
N GLY A 586 5.04 -15.67 -15.76
CA GLY A 586 4.65 -14.62 -16.69
C GLY A 586 3.28 -14.01 -16.38
N PHE A 587 2.75 -13.30 -17.37
CA PHE A 587 1.56 -12.45 -17.21
C PHE A 587 0.25 -13.25 -17.19
N ILE A 588 -0.59 -12.96 -16.19
CA ILE A 588 -1.97 -13.43 -16.09
C ILE A 588 -2.93 -12.24 -16.21
N SER A 589 -4.08 -12.44 -16.83
CA SER A 589 -5.16 -11.46 -16.88
C SER A 589 -6.50 -12.17 -16.75
N ALA A 590 -7.41 -11.65 -15.94
CA ALA A 590 -8.72 -12.25 -15.71
C ALA A 590 -9.77 -11.19 -15.39
N GLY A 591 -11.04 -11.54 -15.55
CA GLY A 591 -12.12 -10.64 -15.20
C GLY A 591 -13.49 -11.27 -15.32
N TYR A 592 -14.48 -10.50 -14.88
CA TYR A 592 -15.89 -10.83 -15.00
C TYR A 592 -16.70 -9.66 -15.56
N LYS A 593 -17.83 -9.99 -16.18
CA LYS A 593 -18.90 -9.06 -16.55
C LYS A 593 -20.25 -9.69 -16.22
N PHE A 594 -21.02 -9.04 -15.35
CA PHE A 594 -22.36 -9.47 -14.98
C PHE A 594 -23.43 -8.56 -15.61
N GLU A 595 -24.30 -9.14 -16.42
CA GLU A 595 -25.40 -8.45 -17.08
C GLU A 595 -26.71 -8.77 -16.36
N ARG A 596 -27.05 -7.95 -15.35
CA ARG A 596 -28.21 -8.19 -14.45
C ARG A 596 -29.53 -8.38 -15.20
N HIS A 597 -29.75 -7.64 -16.30
CA HIS A 597 -30.95 -7.73 -17.12
C HIS A 597 -31.07 -9.04 -17.90
N LEU A 598 -29.95 -9.69 -18.22
CA LEU A 598 -29.90 -11.00 -18.88
C LEU A 598 -29.74 -12.14 -17.87
N LYS A 599 -29.50 -11.83 -16.59
CA LYS A 599 -29.05 -12.78 -15.59
C LYS A 599 -27.89 -13.64 -16.13
N SER A 600 -26.87 -12.98 -16.68
CA SER A 600 -25.74 -13.64 -17.36
C SER A 600 -24.41 -13.14 -16.80
N LEU A 601 -23.50 -14.08 -16.51
CA LEU A 601 -22.12 -13.81 -16.11
C LEU A 601 -21.15 -14.32 -17.18
N GLU A 602 -20.31 -13.43 -17.68
CA GLU A 602 -19.17 -13.75 -18.54
C GLU A 602 -17.89 -13.67 -17.70
N LEU A 603 -17.09 -14.74 -17.70
CA LEU A 603 -15.77 -14.82 -17.07
C LEU A 603 -14.73 -15.10 -18.16
N ALA A 604 -13.56 -14.49 -18.05
CA ALA A 604 -12.46 -14.77 -18.97
C ALA A 604 -11.13 -14.80 -18.23
N VAL A 605 -10.22 -15.65 -18.70
CA VAL A 605 -8.85 -15.75 -18.18
C VAL A 605 -7.86 -15.94 -19.33
N LYS A 606 -6.86 -15.06 -19.38
CA LYS A 606 -5.59 -15.25 -20.07
C LYS A 606 -4.60 -15.87 -19.09
N SER A 607 -4.38 -17.17 -19.20
CA SER A 607 -3.46 -17.90 -18.32
C SER A 607 -2.03 -17.90 -18.87
N PRO A 608 -1.00 -17.84 -18.02
CA PRO A 608 0.36 -18.14 -18.43
C PRO A 608 0.49 -19.61 -18.86
N LYS A 609 1.51 -19.91 -19.69
CA LYS A 609 1.78 -21.29 -20.14
C LYS A 609 2.14 -22.18 -18.95
N GLU A 610 1.83 -23.47 -19.06
CA GLU A 610 2.19 -24.48 -18.04
C GLU A 610 1.65 -24.17 -16.63
N THR A 611 0.52 -23.47 -16.56
CA THR A 611 -0.24 -23.25 -15.33
C THR A 611 -1.59 -23.93 -15.42
N LYS A 612 -2.22 -24.17 -14.28
CA LYS A 612 -3.60 -24.64 -14.17
C LYS A 612 -4.36 -23.71 -13.23
N GLY A 613 -5.68 -23.66 -13.32
CA GLY A 613 -6.44 -22.79 -12.45
C GLY A 613 -7.82 -23.27 -12.12
N LYS A 614 -8.40 -22.60 -11.12
CA LYS A 614 -9.77 -22.80 -10.67
C LYS A 614 -10.56 -21.53 -10.90
N ILE A 615 -11.75 -21.69 -11.46
CA ILE A 615 -12.72 -20.61 -11.64
C ILE A 615 -13.91 -20.90 -10.74
N GLY A 616 -14.16 -20.02 -9.77
CA GLY A 616 -15.36 -20.04 -8.94
C GLY A 616 -16.48 -19.28 -9.61
N ILE A 617 -17.59 -19.96 -9.89
CA ILE A 617 -18.84 -19.39 -10.39
C ILE A 617 -19.73 -19.07 -9.19
N PRO A 618 -19.99 -17.78 -8.89
CA PRO A 618 -20.86 -17.40 -7.78
C PRO A 618 -22.30 -17.85 -8.03
N TYR A 619 -23.00 -18.21 -6.96
CA TYR A 619 -24.43 -18.44 -6.95
C TYR A 619 -25.04 -17.93 -5.64
N ASP A 620 -26.33 -17.60 -5.66
CA ASP A 620 -27.11 -17.32 -4.45
C ASP A 620 -28.56 -17.85 -4.61
N SER A 621 -29.43 -17.56 -3.65
CA SER A 621 -30.83 -18.01 -3.69
C SER A 621 -31.66 -17.40 -4.82
N ASP A 622 -31.30 -16.21 -5.28
CA ASP A 622 -32.00 -15.46 -6.34
C ASP A 622 -31.36 -15.65 -7.73
N TYR A 623 -30.14 -16.18 -7.75
CA TYR A 623 -29.32 -16.47 -8.93
C TYR A 623 -28.85 -17.93 -8.92
N ALA A 624 -29.81 -18.84 -9.13
CA ALA A 624 -29.51 -20.26 -9.35
C ALA A 624 -28.94 -20.49 -10.75
N ILE A 625 -27.88 -21.29 -10.87
CA ILE A 625 -27.23 -21.58 -12.17
C ILE A 625 -28.17 -22.42 -13.05
N SER A 626 -28.43 -21.94 -14.27
CA SER A 626 -29.22 -22.66 -15.27
C SER A 626 -28.34 -23.41 -16.28
N THR A 627 -27.31 -22.73 -16.78
CA THR A 627 -26.35 -23.31 -17.74
C THR A 627 -24.98 -22.71 -17.53
N VAL A 628 -23.94 -23.52 -17.76
CA VAL A 628 -22.54 -23.10 -17.78
C VAL A 628 -21.95 -23.57 -19.11
N THR A 629 -21.29 -22.67 -19.84
CA THR A 629 -20.52 -23.02 -21.03
C THR A 629 -19.05 -22.67 -20.81
N LEU A 630 -18.15 -23.57 -21.22
CA LEU A 630 -16.71 -23.36 -21.23
C LEU A 630 -16.24 -23.38 -22.68
N ASN A 631 -15.65 -22.27 -23.14
CA ASN A 631 -15.25 -22.09 -24.53
C ASN A 631 -16.37 -22.36 -25.55
N GLY A 632 -17.62 -22.07 -25.16
CA GLY A 632 -18.82 -22.30 -25.97
C GLY A 632 -19.44 -23.69 -25.86
N GLU A 633 -18.82 -24.64 -25.15
CA GLU A 633 -19.36 -25.98 -24.92
C GLU A 633 -20.08 -26.06 -23.57
N VAL A 634 -21.28 -26.64 -23.54
CA VAL A 634 -22.05 -26.81 -22.30
C VAL A 634 -21.32 -27.77 -21.35
N LEU A 635 -21.08 -27.33 -20.12
CA LEU A 635 -20.53 -28.14 -19.03
C LEU A 635 -21.66 -28.89 -18.33
N GLY A 636 -21.53 -30.22 -18.23
CA GLY A 636 -22.40 -31.03 -17.38
C GLY A 636 -22.18 -30.70 -15.90
N THR A 637 -23.26 -30.75 -15.11
CA THR A 637 -23.25 -30.40 -13.68
C THR A 637 -22.33 -31.30 -12.85
N GLU A 638 -22.04 -32.52 -13.32
CA GLU A 638 -21.11 -33.46 -12.69
C GLU A 638 -19.64 -33.00 -12.69
N LYS A 639 -19.30 -31.99 -13.49
CA LYS A 639 -17.96 -31.40 -13.56
C LYS A 639 -17.78 -30.19 -12.66
N LEU A 640 -18.83 -29.81 -11.92
CA LEU A 640 -18.80 -28.68 -11.01
C LEU A 640 -18.67 -29.19 -9.57
N GLU A 641 -17.60 -28.80 -8.90
CA GLU A 641 -17.43 -29.03 -7.46
C GLU A 641 -18.10 -27.88 -6.70
N ILE A 642 -18.81 -28.16 -5.60
CA ILE A 642 -19.37 -27.10 -4.75
C ILE A 642 -18.36 -26.78 -3.66
N GLN A 643 -17.93 -25.53 -3.60
CA GLN A 643 -17.08 -24.99 -2.56
C GLN A 643 -17.73 -23.71 -2.01
N GLU A 644 -18.31 -23.80 -0.81
CA GLU A 644 -19.00 -22.69 -0.15
C GLU A 644 -20.06 -22.04 -1.07
N LYS A 645 -19.86 -20.78 -1.46
CA LYS A 645 -20.73 -19.96 -2.32
C LYS A 645 -20.40 -20.06 -3.81
N TYR A 646 -19.59 -21.05 -4.22
CA TYR A 646 -19.13 -21.22 -5.59
C TYR A 646 -19.35 -22.62 -6.13
N TYR A 647 -19.65 -22.69 -7.44
CA TYR A 647 -19.38 -23.88 -8.26
C TYR A 647 -18.02 -23.72 -8.92
N VAL A 648 -17.14 -24.71 -8.80
CA VAL A 648 -15.74 -24.62 -9.20
C VAL A 648 -15.47 -25.40 -10.48
N VAL A 649 -14.81 -24.75 -11.44
CA VAL A 649 -14.34 -25.34 -12.70
C VAL A 649 -12.81 -25.32 -12.72
N SER A 650 -12.19 -26.48 -12.98
CA SER A 650 -10.74 -26.59 -13.17
C SER A 650 -10.34 -26.48 -14.64
N VAL A 651 -9.33 -25.65 -14.95
CA VAL A 651 -8.87 -25.38 -16.33
C VAL A 651 -7.34 -25.42 -16.41
N LYS A 652 -6.80 -25.60 -17.63
CA LYS A 652 -5.35 -25.71 -17.90
C LYS A 652 -4.83 -24.72 -18.95
N GLU A 653 -5.71 -23.88 -19.47
CA GLU A 653 -5.41 -22.96 -20.54
C GLU A 653 -6.25 -21.68 -20.40
N SER A 654 -6.05 -20.75 -21.32
CA SER A 654 -6.87 -19.54 -21.39
C SER A 654 -8.29 -19.91 -21.83
N VAL A 655 -9.28 -19.39 -21.12
CA VAL A 655 -10.67 -19.83 -21.28
C VAL A 655 -11.65 -18.67 -21.18
N THR A 656 -12.86 -18.90 -21.70
CA THR A 656 -14.04 -18.09 -21.44
C THR A 656 -15.13 -18.97 -20.86
N VAL A 657 -15.80 -18.49 -19.80
CA VAL A 657 -16.96 -19.15 -19.20
C VAL A 657 -18.17 -18.23 -19.30
N ILE A 658 -19.29 -18.73 -19.79
CA ILE A 658 -20.57 -17.99 -19.79
C ILE A 658 -21.55 -18.78 -18.94
N VAL A 659 -22.17 -18.09 -17.98
CA VAL A 659 -23.12 -18.64 -17.03
C VAL A 659 -24.44 -17.91 -17.19
N SER A 660 -25.53 -18.65 -17.34
CA SER A 660 -26.88 -18.09 -17.25
C SER A 660 -27.50 -18.48 -15.92
N TYR A 661 -28.28 -17.58 -15.32
CA TYR A 661 -28.99 -17.78 -14.06
C TYR A 661 -30.50 -17.73 -14.27
N CYS A 662 -31.25 -18.46 -13.44
CA CYS A 662 -32.72 -18.45 -13.41
C CYS A 662 -33.28 -17.29 -12.60
#